data_AF-A0AAW3U1G1-F1
#
_entry.id   AF-A0AAW3U1G1-F1
#
_cell.length_a   1.000
_cell.length_b   1.000
_cell.length_c   1.000
_cell.angle_alpha   90.00
_cell.angle_beta   90.00
_cell.angle_gamma   90.00
#
_symmetry.space_group_name_H-M   'P 1'
#
loop_
_entity.id
_entity.type
_entity.pdbx_description
1 polymer ?
#
loop_
_entity_poly.entity_id
_entity_poly.type
_entity_poly.pdbx_seq_one_letter_code
_entity_poly.pdbx_strand_id
1 'polypeptide(L)'
;MARVNERGIQRRAVIESRQSAPEQYRIQVSGAAAQSYSAVSNISAGILGRLSAAASGIQQDRQFRQNGEDTLQGQQQRTQESVEGQAAQSEDALASFTPAFRRGYFVTEASNKINDAKRGLIARVAAMDVGEDPQAIIQETLGGLMQQKEFQDPQVMAQLQPAIQQMRQQALDVHSKTETAELLERQTENVGAMLRTAALDGSLLKPGAIENFAKALDTEEFAFVSRNEFYDQAAGQIVDVLATGEGNIQALSEFARRTTDENGTSLWDRKHGEGTWGDTFTQAARAGAAIQQRMLEERQASVQAEKEVTWQDQAYVGRMTQASINANADALGLSGKDRHTFVRHWYDQNQAGIRRMEQEAKEAARHKETIQVLTAGQGLTLETHQLQKAFSKEWTDAVKAGNKQAMGTALARATRAGVVIPAVQDLIGRTTSTNLTQNYATYKAIADIDPITAMRYVSEDNAILMNEYHENRTTFGMSEQEALQHVTRPEQKAVRAEVSARIGRAATAYFKKMDEMPDGSPMPPWLHDRVQREATRLAVRNPMAPPDAAVATAFKRVQGDLANVNGRWVARGGMRAGAESGVTEFVRRAAADAEKSGAIPKGTASGVFAAPTEDDPNVFILHSRDGFPIYGKASDGTQRPVLFDPNKTAAGVNQWKRDEAEKQARFDAQNKPKLTVMGLDPTQAAAMRTAKGDPSLKPTVLKLGDKPAPAGPKRTDATDMLDYLSTFKN
;
A
#
# COMPACT_ATOMS: atom_id res chain seq x y z
N MET A 1 -28.77 -59.70 -11.93
CA MET A 1 -29.88 -59.81 -10.95
C MET A 1 -29.34 -59.22 -9.65
N ALA A 2 -29.95 -58.27 -8.93
CA ALA A 2 -31.34 -57.87 -8.79
C ALA A 2 -31.47 -56.32 -8.79
N ARG A 3 -32.61 -55.81 -9.27
CA ARG A 3 -33.02 -54.40 -9.22
C ARG A 3 -33.71 -54.11 -7.88
N VAL A 4 -33.29 -53.07 -7.16
CA VAL A 4 -34.00 -52.46 -6.01
C VAL A 4 -33.71 -50.95 -6.08
N ASN A 5 -34.51 -50.11 -6.74
CA ASN A 5 -35.80 -49.51 -6.38
C ASN A 5 -35.72 -48.50 -5.20
N GLU A 6 -35.47 -47.23 -5.56
CA GLU A 6 -35.35 -46.02 -4.72
C GLU A 6 -36.66 -45.55 -4.05
N ARG A 7 -37.44 -46.44 -3.42
CA ARG A 7 -38.70 -46.07 -2.72
C ARG A 7 -38.82 -46.59 -1.28
N GLY A 8 -37.69 -46.78 -0.60
CA GLY A 8 -37.64 -47.54 0.65
C GLY A 8 -37.53 -46.79 1.98
N ILE A 9 -37.46 -45.45 2.03
CA ILE A 9 -37.21 -44.70 3.29
C ILE A 9 -38.36 -43.72 3.60
N GLN A 10 -39.61 -44.21 3.59
CA GLN A 10 -40.77 -43.46 4.09
C GLN A 10 -41.76 -44.32 4.91
N ARG A 11 -41.32 -45.42 5.53
CA ARG A 11 -42.18 -46.19 6.45
C ARG A 11 -41.44 -46.67 7.68
N ARG A 12 -41.44 -45.85 8.73
CA ARG A 12 -41.42 -46.24 10.15
C ARG A 12 -41.68 -45.00 11.02
N ALA A 13 -42.95 -44.68 11.26
CA ALA A 13 -43.42 -43.92 12.42
C ALA A 13 -44.96 -43.73 12.37
N VAL A 14 -45.74 -44.81 12.30
CA VAL A 14 -47.16 -44.76 12.69
C VAL A 14 -47.53 -46.14 13.25
N ILE A 15 -48.35 -46.14 14.32
CA ILE A 15 -48.85 -47.23 15.19
C ILE A 15 -48.14 -47.14 16.56
N GLU A 16 -48.74 -46.76 17.71
CA GLU A 16 -50.05 -47.08 18.32
C GLU A 16 -50.66 -45.84 19.04
N SER A 17 -51.99 -45.63 19.08
CA SER A 17 -52.87 -46.24 20.08
C SER A 17 -54.36 -46.13 19.68
N ARG A 18 -55.12 -47.15 20.12
CA ARG A 18 -56.52 -47.45 19.76
C ARG A 18 -57.53 -46.97 20.85
N GLN A 19 -58.81 -47.09 20.46
CA GLN A 19 -60.06 -47.22 21.26
C GLN A 19 -60.77 -45.87 21.55
N SER A 20 -62.04 -45.64 21.23
CA SER A 20 -63.23 -46.51 21.30
C SER A 20 -64.38 -46.07 20.35
N ALA A 21 -65.04 -47.03 19.68
CA ALA A 21 -66.40 -46.93 19.11
C ALA A 21 -67.45 -47.25 20.23
N PRO A 22 -68.82 -47.18 20.08
CA PRO A 22 -69.66 -47.43 18.88
C PRO A 22 -70.96 -46.56 18.68
N GLU A 23 -71.48 -46.43 17.43
CA GLU A 23 -72.78 -46.93 16.88
C GLU A 23 -74.02 -46.02 17.09
N GLN A 24 -75.09 -45.90 16.28
CA GLN A 24 -75.69 -46.42 15.01
C GLN A 24 -76.84 -45.40 14.65
N TYR A 25 -77.44 -45.24 13.45
CA TYR A 25 -78.25 -46.19 12.67
C TYR A 25 -78.61 -45.68 11.26
N ARG A 26 -78.89 -46.66 10.39
CA ARG A 26 -79.26 -46.63 8.97
C ARG A 26 -80.68 -46.12 8.66
N ILE A 27 -80.80 -45.60 7.44
CA ILE A 27 -82.02 -45.44 6.65
C ILE A 27 -82.64 -46.81 6.31
N GLN A 28 -83.95 -46.95 6.50
CA GLN A 28 -84.79 -47.99 5.87
C GLN A 28 -85.97 -47.32 5.16
N VAL A 29 -86.19 -47.70 3.90
CA VAL A 29 -87.35 -47.33 3.09
C VAL A 29 -88.24 -48.56 2.97
N SER A 30 -89.54 -48.43 3.25
CA SER A 30 -90.60 -49.20 2.57
C SER A 30 -92.01 -48.66 2.83
N GLY A 31 -92.72 -48.29 1.75
CA GLY A 31 -94.06 -48.81 1.41
C GLY A 31 -95.29 -48.45 2.26
N ALA A 32 -96.04 -47.45 1.77
CA ALA A 32 -97.51 -47.38 1.56
C ALA A 32 -98.53 -48.06 2.53
N ALA A 33 -99.53 -47.27 3.00
CA ALA A 33 -100.92 -47.23 2.47
C ALA A 33 -101.99 -46.80 3.51
N ALA A 34 -103.07 -46.19 2.98
CA ALA A 34 -104.44 -45.97 3.53
C ALA A 34 -104.64 -44.80 4.52
N GLN A 35 -105.24 -43.67 4.11
CA GLN A 35 -106.71 -43.37 4.05
C GLN A 35 -107.37 -43.36 5.45
N SER A 36 -108.19 -42.41 5.92
CA SER A 36 -108.78 -41.16 5.42
C SER A 36 -109.70 -40.60 6.54
N TYR A 37 -110.14 -39.34 6.43
CA TYR A 37 -111.30 -38.72 7.12
C TYR A 37 -111.22 -38.26 8.60
N SER A 38 -110.74 -37.03 8.82
CA SER A 38 -111.48 -35.99 9.59
C SER A 38 -111.22 -34.58 9.02
N ALA A 39 -111.09 -34.60 7.69
CA ALA A 39 -111.00 -33.48 6.79
C ALA A 39 -112.27 -32.62 6.89
N VAL A 40 -112.15 -31.40 7.41
CA VAL A 40 -112.84 -30.15 6.98
C VAL A 40 -112.79 -29.09 8.09
N SER A 41 -112.70 -29.45 9.38
CA SER A 41 -112.46 -28.50 10.48
C SER A 41 -110.96 -28.30 10.79
N ASN A 42 -110.18 -29.39 10.82
CA ASN A 42 -108.71 -29.34 10.87
C ASN A 42 -108.06 -28.96 9.53
N ILE A 43 -108.84 -28.89 8.45
CA ILE A 43 -108.33 -28.48 7.14
C ILE A 43 -108.15 -26.97 7.07
N SER A 44 -108.98 -26.16 7.72
CA SER A 44 -108.79 -24.70 7.71
C SER A 44 -107.58 -24.29 8.55
N ALA A 45 -107.43 -24.85 9.77
CA ALA A 45 -106.28 -24.61 10.64
C ALA A 45 -105.01 -25.35 10.16
N GLY A 46 -105.16 -26.52 9.55
CA GLY A 46 -104.06 -27.29 8.96
C GLY A 46 -103.62 -26.78 7.58
N ILE A 47 -104.49 -26.18 6.77
CA ILE A 47 -104.10 -25.46 5.55
C ILE A 47 -103.45 -24.13 5.91
N LEU A 48 -103.94 -23.38 6.91
CA LEU A 48 -103.27 -22.17 7.40
C LEU A 48 -101.93 -22.47 8.08
N GLY A 49 -101.83 -23.57 8.84
CA GLY A 49 -100.58 -24.04 9.46
C GLY A 49 -99.59 -24.68 8.46
N ARG A 50 -100.08 -25.34 7.40
CA ARG A 50 -99.24 -25.83 6.29
C ARG A 50 -98.87 -24.72 5.31
N LEU A 51 -99.71 -23.71 5.11
CA LEU A 51 -99.37 -22.49 4.38
C LEU A 51 -98.40 -21.64 5.18
N SER A 52 -98.52 -21.57 6.52
CA SER A 52 -97.52 -20.88 7.35
C SER A 52 -96.22 -21.67 7.40
N ALA A 53 -96.24 -23.00 7.56
CA ALA A 53 -95.03 -23.84 7.54
C ALA A 53 -94.38 -23.93 6.15
N ALA A 54 -95.16 -23.97 5.07
CA ALA A 54 -94.64 -23.88 3.69
C ALA A 54 -94.18 -22.46 3.37
N ALA A 55 -94.84 -21.41 3.88
CA ALA A 55 -94.34 -20.04 3.77
C ALA A 55 -93.07 -19.84 4.60
N SER A 56 -92.96 -20.42 5.79
CA SER A 56 -91.75 -20.41 6.63
C SER A 56 -90.63 -21.23 5.99
N GLY A 57 -90.92 -22.38 5.39
CA GLY A 57 -89.96 -23.20 4.65
C GLY A 57 -89.50 -22.52 3.34
N ILE A 58 -90.42 -21.89 2.60
CA ILE A 58 -90.09 -21.09 1.41
C ILE A 58 -89.33 -19.82 1.81
N GLN A 59 -89.65 -19.20 2.96
CA GLN A 59 -88.92 -18.05 3.49
C GLN A 59 -87.53 -18.46 3.99
N GLN A 60 -87.38 -19.62 4.64
CA GLN A 60 -86.09 -20.19 5.03
C GLN A 60 -85.26 -20.54 3.80
N ASP A 61 -85.82 -21.23 2.80
CA ASP A 61 -85.12 -21.56 1.55
C ASP A 61 -84.72 -20.32 0.76
N ARG A 62 -85.55 -19.26 0.77
CA ARG A 62 -85.18 -17.96 0.18
C ARG A 62 -84.08 -17.29 0.98
N GLN A 63 -84.14 -17.30 2.31
CA GLN A 63 -83.09 -16.75 3.18
C GLN A 63 -81.77 -17.52 3.05
N PHE A 64 -81.80 -18.85 2.91
CA PHE A 64 -80.60 -19.66 2.68
C PHE A 64 -79.97 -19.36 1.32
N ARG A 65 -80.77 -19.24 0.26
CA ARG A 65 -80.28 -18.84 -1.07
C ARG A 65 -79.72 -17.43 -1.08
N GLN A 66 -80.43 -16.48 -0.47
CA GLN A 66 -80.00 -15.09 -0.35
C GLN A 66 -78.71 -14.97 0.47
N ASN A 67 -78.58 -15.71 1.58
CA ASN A 67 -77.32 -15.78 2.34
C ASN A 67 -76.18 -16.38 1.51
N GLY A 68 -76.45 -17.37 0.66
CA GLY A 68 -75.46 -17.95 -0.26
C GLY A 68 -74.99 -16.93 -1.31
N GLU A 69 -75.93 -16.21 -1.92
CA GLU A 69 -75.64 -15.15 -2.89
C GLU A 69 -74.86 -13.99 -2.26
N ASP A 70 -75.27 -13.53 -1.08
CA ASP A 70 -74.58 -12.48 -0.32
C ASP A 70 -73.15 -12.89 0.03
N THR A 71 -72.95 -14.16 0.46
CA THR A 71 -71.61 -14.70 0.77
C THR A 71 -70.71 -14.69 -0.47
N LEU A 72 -71.24 -15.11 -1.63
CA LEU A 72 -70.49 -15.11 -2.89
C LEU A 72 -70.16 -13.68 -3.35
N GLN A 73 -71.09 -12.74 -3.20
CA GLN A 73 -70.85 -11.34 -3.52
C GLN A 73 -69.73 -10.75 -2.65
N GLY A 74 -69.74 -11.04 -1.34
CA GLY A 74 -68.67 -10.62 -0.43
C GLY A 74 -67.30 -11.18 -0.82
N GLN A 75 -67.25 -12.47 -1.21
CA GLN A 75 -66.02 -13.10 -1.69
C GLN A 75 -65.52 -12.47 -2.99
N GLN A 76 -66.42 -12.25 -3.95
CA GLN A 76 -66.08 -11.66 -5.26
C GLN A 76 -65.57 -10.23 -5.10
N GLN A 77 -66.23 -9.42 -4.28
CA GLN A 77 -65.81 -8.05 -4.02
C GLN A 77 -64.42 -8.01 -3.39
N ARG A 78 -64.16 -8.81 -2.35
CA ARG A 78 -62.82 -8.83 -1.76
C ARG A 78 -61.75 -9.32 -2.73
N THR A 79 -62.09 -10.32 -3.55
CA THR A 79 -61.18 -10.84 -4.58
C THR A 79 -60.81 -9.76 -5.59
N GLN A 80 -61.79 -9.00 -6.08
CA GLN A 80 -61.57 -7.89 -7.01
C GLN A 80 -60.67 -6.81 -6.39
N GLU A 81 -61.00 -6.36 -5.18
CA GLU A 81 -60.20 -5.38 -4.44
C GLU A 81 -58.76 -5.86 -4.24
N SER A 82 -58.55 -7.16 -3.97
CA SER A 82 -57.22 -7.74 -3.80
C SER A 82 -56.42 -7.79 -5.10
N VAL A 83 -57.07 -8.11 -6.22
CA VAL A 83 -56.44 -8.10 -7.56
C VAL A 83 -56.08 -6.69 -7.98
N GLU A 84 -56.89 -5.69 -7.59
CA GLU A 84 -56.66 -4.27 -7.83
C GLU A 84 -55.66 -3.62 -6.84
N GLY A 85 -55.13 -4.38 -5.87
CA GLY A 85 -54.18 -3.88 -4.88
C GLY A 85 -54.80 -2.95 -3.83
N GLN A 86 -56.11 -2.97 -3.67
CA GLN A 86 -56.83 -2.17 -2.68
C GLN A 86 -56.79 -2.82 -1.30
N ALA A 87 -56.62 -1.96 -0.27
CA ALA A 87 -56.66 -2.37 1.12
C ALA A 87 -58.06 -2.87 1.50
N ALA A 88 -58.12 -3.84 2.41
CA ALA A 88 -59.40 -4.36 2.91
C ALA A 88 -60.22 -3.26 3.59
N GLN A 89 -61.54 -3.31 3.39
CA GLN A 89 -62.46 -2.34 3.95
C GLN A 89 -62.47 -2.37 5.49
N SER A 90 -62.73 -1.21 6.09
CA SER A 90 -62.89 -1.09 7.54
C SER A 90 -64.15 -1.82 8.02
N GLU A 91 -64.19 -2.16 9.30
CA GLU A 91 -65.35 -2.82 9.90
C GLU A 91 -66.61 -1.94 9.82
N ASP A 92 -66.45 -0.63 9.98
CA ASP A 92 -67.53 0.35 9.84
C ASP A 92 -68.08 0.40 8.41
N ALA A 93 -67.23 0.25 7.40
CA ALA A 93 -67.67 0.21 5.99
C ALA A 93 -68.40 -1.10 5.67
N LEU A 94 -68.00 -2.20 6.31
CA LEU A 94 -68.65 -3.51 6.16
C LEU A 94 -69.94 -3.62 7.02
N ALA A 95 -70.12 -2.73 8.01
CA ALA A 95 -71.25 -2.77 8.94
C ALA A 95 -72.61 -2.63 8.24
N SER A 96 -72.68 -1.90 7.12
CA SER A 96 -73.89 -1.70 6.31
C SER A 96 -74.30 -2.91 5.47
N PHE A 97 -73.44 -3.94 5.36
CA PHE A 97 -73.72 -5.16 4.61
C PHE A 97 -74.30 -6.28 5.48
N THR A 98 -74.92 -7.27 4.84
CA THR A 98 -75.50 -8.42 5.56
C THR A 98 -74.41 -9.25 6.25
N PRO A 99 -74.74 -9.95 7.36
CA PRO A 99 -73.77 -10.83 8.01
C PRO A 99 -73.20 -11.92 7.08
N ALA A 100 -73.98 -12.40 6.11
CA ALA A 100 -73.54 -13.39 5.13
C ALA A 100 -72.52 -12.79 4.15
N PHE A 101 -72.76 -11.58 3.67
CA PHE A 101 -71.79 -10.84 2.85
C PHE A 101 -70.48 -10.61 3.59
N ARG A 102 -70.53 -10.13 4.84
CA ARG A 102 -69.34 -9.91 5.66
C ARG A 102 -68.51 -11.17 5.86
N ARG A 103 -69.16 -12.31 6.11
CA ARG A 103 -68.48 -13.61 6.22
C ARG A 103 -67.78 -13.99 4.92
N GLY A 104 -68.45 -13.84 3.78
CA GLY A 104 -67.84 -14.06 2.47
C GLY A 104 -66.60 -13.19 2.25
N TYR A 105 -66.69 -11.90 2.58
CA TYR A 105 -65.60 -10.95 2.50
C TYR A 105 -64.41 -11.35 3.41
N PHE A 106 -64.70 -11.72 4.67
CA PHE A 106 -63.68 -12.15 5.64
C PHE A 106 -63.01 -13.48 5.28
N VAL A 107 -63.72 -14.44 4.67
CA VAL A 107 -63.10 -15.71 4.20
C VAL A 107 -62.01 -15.43 3.16
N THR A 108 -62.28 -14.56 2.19
CA THR A 108 -61.30 -14.19 1.17
C THR A 108 -60.13 -13.41 1.78
N GLU A 109 -60.42 -12.44 2.65
CA GLU A 109 -59.35 -11.64 3.28
C GLU A 109 -58.47 -12.48 4.21
N ALA A 110 -59.04 -13.35 5.02
CA ALA A 110 -58.28 -14.27 5.86
C ALA A 110 -57.47 -15.29 5.03
N SER A 111 -57.97 -15.71 3.86
CA SER A 111 -57.19 -16.53 2.91
C SER A 111 -55.96 -15.77 2.38
N ASN A 112 -56.11 -14.49 2.05
CA ASN A 112 -54.99 -13.64 1.64
C ASN A 112 -53.95 -13.50 2.76
N LYS A 113 -54.41 -13.23 3.99
CA LYS A 113 -53.51 -13.10 5.14
C LYS A 113 -52.80 -14.41 5.49
N ILE A 114 -53.44 -15.57 5.34
CA ILE A 114 -52.76 -16.87 5.45
C ILE A 114 -51.65 -17.01 4.39
N ASN A 115 -51.92 -16.62 3.14
CA ASN A 115 -50.91 -16.70 2.08
C ASN A 115 -49.71 -15.77 2.32
N ASP A 116 -49.94 -14.56 2.82
CA ASP A 116 -48.88 -13.62 3.17
C ASP A 116 -48.07 -14.11 4.37
N ALA A 117 -48.76 -14.55 5.44
CA ALA A 117 -48.12 -15.14 6.60
C ALA A 117 -47.32 -16.40 6.26
N LYS A 118 -47.82 -17.23 5.34
CA LYS A 118 -47.11 -18.39 4.82
C LYS A 118 -45.81 -18.00 4.13
N ARG A 119 -45.82 -16.98 3.26
CA ARG A 119 -44.60 -16.49 2.59
C ARG A 119 -43.57 -15.98 3.58
N GLY A 120 -44.01 -15.18 4.56
CA GLY A 120 -43.15 -14.68 5.63
C GLY A 120 -42.58 -15.80 6.50
N LEU A 121 -43.41 -16.77 6.88
CA LEU A 121 -43.03 -17.92 7.69
C LEU A 121 -41.99 -18.80 6.98
N ILE A 122 -42.21 -19.11 5.70
CA ILE A 122 -41.26 -19.88 4.88
C ILE A 122 -39.90 -19.20 4.84
N ALA A 123 -39.86 -17.88 4.62
CA ALA A 123 -38.62 -17.11 4.59
C ALA A 123 -37.89 -17.12 5.94
N ARG A 124 -38.63 -16.97 7.06
CA ARG A 124 -38.05 -17.00 8.42
C ARG A 124 -37.49 -18.37 8.76
N VAL A 125 -38.23 -19.42 8.45
CA VAL A 125 -37.86 -20.80 8.79
C VAL A 125 -36.72 -21.35 7.93
N ALA A 126 -36.60 -20.87 6.68
CA ALA A 126 -35.47 -21.17 5.81
C ALA A 126 -34.17 -20.44 6.21
N ALA A 127 -34.23 -19.45 7.11
CA ALA A 127 -33.08 -18.69 7.58
C ALA A 127 -32.62 -19.10 8.99
N MET A 128 -33.20 -20.17 9.55
CA MET A 128 -32.85 -20.70 10.87
C MET A 128 -31.54 -21.48 10.81
N ASP A 129 -30.80 -21.47 11.92
CA ASP A 129 -29.59 -22.28 12.04
C ASP A 129 -29.94 -23.78 12.20
N VAL A 130 -29.02 -24.65 11.78
CA VAL A 130 -29.13 -26.11 11.95
C VAL A 130 -29.36 -26.47 13.42
N GLY A 131 -30.39 -27.28 13.70
CA GLY A 131 -30.75 -27.73 15.04
C GLY A 131 -31.68 -26.80 15.83
N GLU A 132 -32.09 -25.64 15.28
CA GLU A 132 -33.08 -24.77 15.92
C GLU A 132 -34.52 -25.30 15.74
N ASP A 133 -35.37 -25.19 16.76
CA ASP A 133 -36.77 -25.66 16.69
C ASP A 133 -37.69 -24.64 15.99
N PRO A 134 -38.26 -24.95 14.80
CA PRO A 134 -39.14 -24.03 14.08
C PRO A 134 -40.51 -23.85 14.75
N GLN A 135 -40.88 -24.67 15.75
CA GLN A 135 -42.20 -24.59 16.39
C GLN A 135 -42.47 -23.21 17.01
N ALA A 136 -41.46 -22.55 17.59
CA ALA A 136 -41.64 -21.23 18.20
C ALA A 136 -42.08 -20.17 17.18
N ILE A 137 -41.41 -20.12 16.02
CA ILE A 137 -41.71 -19.16 14.93
C ILE A 137 -43.07 -19.49 14.28
N ILE A 138 -43.37 -20.78 14.11
CA ILE A 138 -44.67 -21.24 13.62
C ILE A 138 -45.78 -20.80 14.59
N GLN A 139 -45.62 -21.01 15.90
CA GLN A 139 -46.60 -20.62 16.91
C GLN A 139 -46.78 -19.10 17.00
N GLU A 140 -45.69 -18.33 16.91
CA GLU A 140 -45.73 -16.86 16.86
C GLU A 140 -46.56 -16.37 15.67
N THR A 141 -46.29 -16.93 14.47
CA THR A 141 -46.97 -16.55 13.24
C THR A 141 -48.46 -16.93 13.28
N LEU A 142 -48.78 -18.11 13.79
CA LEU A 142 -50.15 -18.55 14.01
C LEU A 142 -50.86 -17.69 15.05
N GLY A 143 -50.20 -17.34 16.15
CA GLY A 143 -50.74 -16.46 17.18
C GLY A 143 -51.08 -15.07 16.62
N GLY A 144 -50.22 -14.51 15.78
CA GLY A 144 -50.46 -13.24 15.10
C GLY A 144 -51.65 -13.30 14.13
N LEU A 145 -51.81 -14.40 13.37
CA LEU A 145 -52.97 -14.62 12.51
C LEU A 145 -54.28 -14.70 13.32
N MET A 146 -54.29 -15.45 14.43
CA MET A 146 -55.49 -15.64 15.25
C MET A 146 -55.97 -14.37 15.95
N GLN A 147 -55.12 -13.34 16.09
CA GLN A 147 -55.52 -12.05 16.64
C GLN A 147 -56.26 -11.17 15.61
N GLN A 148 -56.19 -11.50 14.32
CA GLN A 148 -56.81 -10.71 13.28
C GLN A 148 -58.33 -10.89 13.28
N LYS A 149 -59.05 -9.79 13.03
CA LYS A 149 -60.52 -9.71 13.13
C LYS A 149 -61.26 -10.78 12.31
N GLU A 150 -60.72 -11.15 11.14
CA GLU A 150 -61.33 -12.12 10.24
C GLU A 150 -61.35 -13.55 10.83
N PHE A 151 -60.41 -13.85 11.74
CA PHE A 151 -60.30 -15.12 12.45
C PHE A 151 -61.06 -15.13 13.78
N GLN A 152 -61.76 -14.04 14.13
CA GLN A 152 -62.63 -14.00 15.32
C GLN A 152 -64.03 -14.58 15.03
N ASP A 153 -64.42 -14.73 13.76
CA ASP A 153 -65.67 -15.38 13.37
C ASP A 153 -65.51 -16.93 13.37
N PRO A 154 -66.29 -17.67 14.19
CA PRO A 154 -66.18 -19.12 14.29
C PRO A 154 -66.44 -19.88 12.98
N GLN A 155 -67.29 -19.34 12.09
CA GLN A 155 -67.60 -19.98 10.81
C GLN A 155 -66.48 -19.78 9.79
N VAL A 156 -65.86 -18.60 9.78
CA VAL A 156 -64.68 -18.31 8.95
C VAL A 156 -63.49 -19.15 9.40
N MET A 157 -63.26 -19.25 10.71
CA MET A 157 -62.24 -20.12 11.31
C MET A 157 -62.40 -21.58 10.92
N ALA A 158 -63.61 -22.12 11.05
CA ALA A 158 -63.90 -23.51 10.68
C ALA A 158 -63.59 -23.78 9.20
N GLN A 159 -63.84 -22.81 8.33
CA GLN A 159 -63.58 -22.92 6.88
C GLN A 159 -62.09 -22.84 6.54
N LEU A 160 -61.30 -22.05 7.28
CA LEU A 160 -59.88 -21.82 6.97
C LEU A 160 -58.90 -22.71 7.75
N GLN A 161 -59.39 -23.49 8.71
CA GLN A 161 -58.60 -24.45 9.48
C GLN A 161 -57.69 -25.35 8.60
N PRO A 162 -58.15 -25.91 7.46
CA PRO A 162 -57.29 -26.74 6.60
C PRO A 162 -56.10 -25.96 6.01
N ALA A 163 -56.29 -24.70 5.62
CA ALA A 163 -55.25 -23.86 5.05
C ALA A 163 -54.18 -23.49 6.10
N ILE A 164 -54.61 -23.24 7.34
CA ILE A 164 -53.72 -22.98 8.48
C ILE A 164 -52.84 -24.21 8.78
N GLN A 165 -53.44 -25.42 8.78
CA GLN A 165 -52.67 -26.66 8.98
C GLN A 165 -51.69 -26.93 7.83
N GLN A 166 -52.10 -26.64 6.59
CA GLN A 166 -51.22 -26.78 5.43
C GLN A 166 -50.01 -25.83 5.50
N MET A 167 -50.22 -24.58 5.91
CA MET A 167 -49.14 -23.61 6.12
C MET A 167 -48.12 -24.12 7.16
N ARG A 168 -48.60 -24.65 8.30
CA ARG A 168 -47.74 -25.26 9.32
C ARG A 168 -46.91 -26.41 8.77
N GLN A 169 -47.53 -27.34 8.06
CA GLN A 169 -46.83 -28.51 7.52
C GLN A 169 -45.77 -28.12 6.47
N GLN A 170 -46.07 -27.10 5.65
CA GLN A 170 -45.13 -26.61 4.64
C GLN A 170 -43.93 -25.88 5.25
N ALA A 171 -44.11 -25.13 6.33
CA ALA A 171 -43.00 -24.52 7.05
C ALA A 171 -42.04 -25.59 7.61
N LEU A 172 -42.58 -26.67 8.19
CA LEU A 172 -41.78 -27.79 8.69
C LEU A 172 -41.03 -28.53 7.57
N ASP A 173 -41.68 -28.76 6.44
CA ASP A 173 -41.05 -29.39 5.27
C ASP A 173 -39.92 -28.52 4.69
N VAL A 174 -40.11 -27.21 4.60
CA VAL A 174 -39.05 -26.28 4.15
C VAL A 174 -37.87 -26.26 5.12
N HIS A 175 -38.12 -26.17 6.43
CA HIS A 175 -37.06 -26.20 7.43
C HIS A 175 -36.18 -27.43 7.28
N SER A 176 -36.82 -28.61 7.28
CA SER A 176 -36.12 -29.88 7.19
C SER A 176 -35.29 -29.98 5.92
N LYS A 177 -35.80 -29.50 4.78
CA LYS A 177 -35.04 -29.47 3.53
C LYS A 177 -33.84 -28.55 3.59
N THR A 178 -34.01 -27.33 4.10
CA THR A 178 -32.90 -26.37 4.22
C THR A 178 -31.83 -26.87 5.19
N GLU A 179 -32.24 -27.40 6.35
CA GLU A 179 -31.34 -27.97 7.34
C GLU A 179 -30.53 -29.13 6.77
N THR A 180 -31.18 -30.05 6.03
CA THR A 180 -30.44 -31.15 5.36
C THR A 180 -29.48 -30.65 4.30
N ALA A 181 -29.83 -29.60 3.55
CA ALA A 181 -28.95 -29.02 2.53
C ALA A 181 -27.72 -28.34 3.16
N GLU A 182 -27.90 -27.62 4.25
CA GLU A 182 -26.79 -26.98 4.97
C GLU A 182 -25.88 -28.01 5.65
N LEU A 183 -26.44 -29.08 6.22
CA LEU A 183 -25.66 -30.20 6.75
C LEU A 183 -24.83 -30.89 5.67
N LEU A 184 -25.41 -31.12 4.49
CA LEU A 184 -24.72 -31.65 3.31
C LEU A 184 -23.52 -30.77 2.89
N GLU A 185 -23.73 -29.45 2.84
CA GLU A 185 -22.70 -28.49 2.47
C GLU A 185 -21.57 -28.44 3.50
N ARG A 186 -21.91 -28.31 4.80
CA ARG A 186 -20.92 -28.30 5.89
C ARG A 186 -20.09 -29.58 5.95
N GLN A 187 -20.71 -30.74 5.75
CA GLN A 187 -19.99 -32.03 5.71
C GLN A 187 -19.06 -32.09 4.50
N THR A 188 -19.52 -31.66 3.32
CA THR A 188 -18.70 -31.56 2.10
C THR A 188 -17.50 -30.64 2.27
N GLU A 189 -17.69 -29.45 2.87
CA GLU A 189 -16.60 -28.51 3.14
C GLU A 189 -15.56 -29.07 4.10
N ASN A 190 -16.01 -29.74 5.18
CA ASN A 190 -15.13 -30.36 6.16
C ASN A 190 -14.27 -31.48 5.54
N VAL A 191 -14.88 -32.36 4.73
CA VAL A 191 -14.16 -33.41 4.00
C VAL A 191 -13.15 -32.79 3.03
N GLY A 192 -13.55 -31.75 2.29
CA GLY A 192 -12.66 -31.01 1.39
C GLY A 192 -11.46 -30.40 2.12
N ALA A 193 -11.68 -29.76 3.27
CA ALA A 193 -10.61 -29.18 4.08
C ALA A 193 -9.62 -30.25 4.59
N MET A 194 -10.13 -31.37 5.09
CA MET A 194 -9.31 -32.49 5.56
C MET A 194 -8.46 -33.09 4.44
N LEU A 195 -9.06 -33.31 3.26
CA LEU A 195 -8.36 -33.85 2.08
C LEU A 195 -7.30 -32.89 1.56
N ARG A 196 -7.57 -31.59 1.57
CA ARG A 196 -6.61 -30.55 1.18
C ARG A 196 -5.40 -30.53 2.11
N THR A 197 -5.63 -30.52 3.42
CA THR A 197 -4.55 -30.58 4.41
C THR A 197 -3.72 -31.85 4.24
N ALA A 198 -4.39 -32.99 4.03
CA ALA A 198 -3.72 -34.27 3.84
C ALA A 198 -2.90 -34.35 2.54
N ALA A 199 -3.34 -33.67 1.49
CA ALA A 199 -2.59 -33.53 0.23
C ALA A 199 -1.37 -32.61 0.39
N LEU A 200 -1.47 -31.53 1.19
CA LEU A 200 -0.38 -30.60 1.46
C LEU A 200 0.72 -31.22 2.32
N ASP A 201 0.36 -31.91 3.40
CA ASP A 201 1.32 -32.51 4.34
C ASP A 201 1.83 -33.90 3.89
N GLY A 202 1.28 -34.42 2.79
CA GLY A 202 1.62 -35.72 2.19
C GLY A 202 1.06 -36.92 2.96
N SER A 203 0.23 -36.73 3.98
CA SER A 203 -0.43 -37.83 4.69
C SER A 203 -1.42 -38.59 3.81
N LEU A 204 -2.03 -37.93 2.81
CA LEU A 204 -2.88 -38.55 1.80
C LEU A 204 -2.11 -39.55 0.92
N LEU A 205 -0.80 -39.33 0.74
CA LEU A 205 0.06 -40.17 -0.10
C LEU A 205 0.49 -41.48 0.58
N LYS A 206 0.17 -41.66 1.88
CA LYS A 206 0.53 -42.88 2.61
C LYS A 206 -0.29 -44.07 2.09
N PRO A 207 0.30 -45.27 1.97
CA PRO A 207 -0.45 -46.45 1.59
C PRO A 207 -1.65 -46.68 2.51
N GLY A 208 -2.83 -46.93 1.95
CA GLY A 208 -4.04 -47.17 2.75
C GLY A 208 -4.76 -45.89 3.23
N ALA A 209 -4.20 -44.69 3.01
CA ALA A 209 -4.74 -43.46 3.59
C ALA A 209 -6.12 -43.12 3.03
N ILE A 210 -6.29 -43.18 1.71
CA ILE A 210 -7.57 -42.87 1.08
C ILE A 210 -8.64 -43.91 1.40
N GLU A 211 -8.28 -45.20 1.54
CA GLU A 211 -9.21 -46.23 2.00
C GLU A 211 -9.62 -46.02 3.46
N ASN A 212 -8.71 -45.53 4.31
CA ASN A 212 -9.02 -45.20 5.71
C ASN A 212 -9.90 -43.94 5.80
N PHE A 213 -9.65 -42.92 4.97
CA PHE A 213 -10.54 -41.75 4.87
C PHE A 213 -11.92 -42.13 4.34
N ALA A 214 -11.98 -42.98 3.30
CA ALA A 214 -13.25 -43.46 2.76
C ALA A 214 -14.05 -44.29 3.78
N LYS A 215 -13.38 -45.07 4.65
CA LYS A 215 -14.02 -45.77 5.77
C LYS A 215 -14.50 -44.85 6.89
N ALA A 216 -13.82 -43.71 7.10
CA ALA A 216 -14.27 -42.71 8.07
C ALA A 216 -15.61 -42.06 7.66
N LEU A 217 -15.96 -42.09 6.37
CA LEU A 217 -17.27 -41.65 5.87
C LEU A 217 -18.43 -42.54 6.33
N ASP A 218 -18.15 -43.77 6.76
CA ASP A 218 -19.18 -44.69 7.27
C ASP A 218 -19.63 -44.33 8.70
N THR A 219 -19.18 -43.19 9.26
CA THR A 219 -19.58 -42.67 10.57
C THR A 219 -20.75 -41.69 10.48
N GLU A 220 -21.50 -41.49 11.58
CA GLU A 220 -22.63 -40.57 11.62
C GLU A 220 -22.25 -39.12 11.25
N GLU A 221 -20.98 -38.73 11.44
CA GLU A 221 -20.45 -37.40 11.13
C GLU A 221 -20.40 -37.07 9.62
N PHE A 222 -20.47 -38.08 8.74
CA PHE A 222 -20.38 -37.93 7.27
C PHE A 222 -21.48 -38.68 6.51
N ALA A 223 -22.58 -39.02 7.19
CA ALA A 223 -23.64 -39.88 6.66
C ALA A 223 -24.28 -39.39 5.36
N PHE A 224 -24.10 -38.11 5.00
CA PHE A 224 -24.67 -37.50 3.80
C PHE A 224 -23.69 -37.37 2.63
N VAL A 225 -22.41 -37.71 2.79
CA VAL A 225 -21.42 -37.72 1.71
C VAL A 225 -21.31 -39.12 1.13
N SER A 226 -21.65 -39.28 -0.16
CA SER A 226 -21.45 -40.55 -0.83
C SER A 226 -19.97 -40.81 -1.11
N ARG A 227 -19.57 -42.08 -1.20
CA ARG A 227 -18.19 -42.43 -1.56
C ARG A 227 -17.76 -41.90 -2.92
N ASN A 228 -18.68 -41.81 -3.88
CA ASN A 228 -18.37 -41.21 -5.18
C ASN A 228 -18.11 -39.70 -5.08
N GLU A 229 -18.91 -38.97 -4.29
CA GLU A 229 -18.67 -37.54 -4.04
C GLU A 229 -17.34 -37.32 -3.31
N PHE A 230 -16.99 -38.19 -2.37
CA PHE A 230 -15.69 -38.16 -1.71
C PHE A 230 -14.52 -38.29 -2.70
N TYR A 231 -14.57 -39.24 -3.64
CA TYR A 231 -13.49 -39.40 -4.63
C TYR A 231 -13.40 -38.20 -5.57
N ASP A 232 -14.51 -37.56 -5.94
CA ASP A 232 -14.50 -36.32 -6.74
C ASP A 232 -13.99 -35.12 -5.93
N GLN A 233 -14.32 -35.03 -4.64
CA GLN A 233 -13.74 -34.03 -3.74
C GLN A 233 -12.24 -34.24 -3.57
N ALA A 234 -11.78 -35.49 -3.41
CA ALA A 234 -10.35 -35.81 -3.33
C ALA A 234 -9.62 -35.38 -4.61
N ALA A 235 -10.21 -35.63 -5.80
CA ALA A 235 -9.64 -35.18 -7.06
C ALA A 235 -9.55 -33.64 -7.12
N GLY A 236 -10.63 -32.93 -6.76
CA GLY A 236 -10.66 -31.47 -6.72
C GLY A 236 -9.63 -30.86 -5.77
N GLN A 237 -9.48 -31.39 -4.56
CA GLN A 237 -8.51 -30.86 -3.59
C GLN A 237 -7.06 -31.12 -4.02
N ILE A 238 -6.78 -32.26 -4.66
CA ILE A 238 -5.45 -32.51 -5.23
C ILE A 238 -5.17 -31.53 -6.37
N VAL A 239 -6.14 -31.23 -7.23
CA VAL A 239 -6.01 -30.20 -8.27
C VAL A 239 -5.70 -28.83 -7.66
N ASP A 240 -6.41 -28.42 -6.62
CA ASP A 240 -6.17 -27.13 -5.95
C ASP A 240 -4.76 -27.06 -5.36
N VAL A 241 -4.32 -28.12 -4.68
CA VAL A 241 -2.97 -28.20 -4.12
C VAL A 241 -1.90 -28.18 -5.22
N LEU A 242 -2.11 -28.90 -6.32
CA LEU A 242 -1.21 -28.84 -7.48
C LEU A 242 -1.13 -27.42 -8.06
N ALA A 243 -2.26 -26.75 -8.23
CA ALA A 243 -2.33 -25.41 -8.80
C ALA A 243 -1.64 -24.35 -7.92
N THR A 244 -1.56 -24.57 -6.61
CA THR A 244 -0.82 -23.67 -5.68
C THR A 244 0.70 -23.80 -5.78
N GLY A 245 1.21 -24.92 -6.31
CA GLY A 245 2.65 -25.22 -6.32
C GLY A 245 3.24 -25.58 -4.95
N GLU A 246 2.43 -25.71 -3.89
CA GLU A 246 2.90 -26.07 -2.54
C GLU A 246 3.06 -27.60 -2.36
N GLY A 247 2.28 -28.41 -3.09
CA GLY A 247 2.34 -29.87 -3.01
C GLY A 247 3.44 -30.50 -3.88
N ASN A 248 3.77 -31.77 -3.58
CA ASN A 248 4.67 -32.56 -4.42
C ASN A 248 3.96 -32.97 -5.72
N ILE A 249 4.23 -32.23 -6.80
CA ILE A 249 3.57 -32.38 -8.10
C ILE A 249 3.66 -33.80 -8.65
N GLN A 250 4.84 -34.43 -8.58
CA GLN A 250 5.04 -35.79 -9.10
C GLN A 250 4.27 -36.82 -8.27
N ALA A 251 4.40 -36.76 -6.95
CA ALA A 251 3.77 -37.74 -6.06
C ALA A 251 2.24 -37.63 -6.09
N LEU A 252 1.69 -36.42 -6.13
CA LEU A 252 0.24 -36.19 -6.22
C LEU A 252 -0.32 -36.61 -7.59
N SER A 253 0.40 -36.34 -8.68
CA SER A 253 -0.02 -36.78 -10.02
C SER A 253 0.01 -38.31 -10.15
N GLU A 254 1.03 -38.96 -9.58
CA GLU A 254 1.14 -40.41 -9.56
C GLU A 254 0.07 -41.05 -8.67
N PHE A 255 -0.20 -40.43 -7.51
CA PHE A 255 -1.28 -40.84 -6.61
C PHE A 255 -2.65 -40.77 -7.28
N ALA A 256 -2.96 -39.70 -8.01
CA ALA A 256 -4.23 -39.57 -8.73
C ALA A 256 -4.42 -40.64 -9.83
N ARG A 257 -3.33 -41.11 -10.45
CA ARG A 257 -3.39 -42.18 -11.47
C ARG A 257 -3.51 -43.58 -10.88
N ARG A 258 -2.98 -43.80 -9.68
CA ARG A 258 -2.96 -45.11 -9.01
C ARG A 258 -4.17 -45.35 -8.12
N THR A 259 -4.72 -44.29 -7.53
CA THR A 259 -5.88 -44.39 -6.66
C THR A 259 -7.12 -44.61 -7.49
N THR A 260 -7.87 -45.66 -7.17
CA THR A 260 -9.10 -46.03 -7.87
C THR A 260 -10.32 -45.87 -6.97
N ASP A 261 -11.44 -45.56 -7.59
CA ASP A 261 -12.76 -45.60 -6.95
C ASP A 261 -13.27 -47.04 -6.80
N GLU A 262 -14.49 -47.18 -6.26
CA GLU A 262 -15.14 -48.48 -6.06
C GLU A 262 -15.38 -49.27 -7.35
N ASN A 263 -15.39 -48.60 -8.50
CA ASN A 263 -15.58 -49.20 -9.82
C ASN A 263 -14.24 -49.53 -10.51
N GLY A 264 -13.11 -49.29 -9.84
CA GLY A 264 -11.77 -49.49 -10.39
C GLY A 264 -11.31 -48.39 -11.35
N THR A 265 -12.04 -47.26 -11.42
CA THR A 265 -11.65 -46.10 -12.24
C THR A 265 -10.68 -45.23 -11.46
N SER A 266 -9.55 -44.84 -12.06
CA SER A 266 -8.59 -43.98 -11.38
C SER A 266 -9.17 -42.58 -11.13
N LEU A 267 -8.72 -41.88 -10.08
CA LEU A 267 -9.11 -40.48 -9.85
C LEU A 267 -8.84 -39.59 -11.08
N TRP A 268 -7.78 -39.93 -11.83
CA TRP A 268 -7.41 -39.27 -13.07
C TRP A 268 -8.45 -39.47 -14.20
N ASP A 269 -8.98 -40.68 -14.35
CA ASP A 269 -9.87 -41.04 -15.47
C ASP A 269 -11.35 -40.81 -15.14
N ARG A 270 -11.69 -40.40 -13.92
CA ARG A 270 -13.06 -40.08 -13.51
C ARG A 270 -13.62 -38.91 -14.32
N LYS A 271 -14.90 -39.03 -14.67
CA LYS A 271 -15.63 -38.03 -15.46
C LYS A 271 -15.82 -36.74 -14.65
N HIS A 272 -15.47 -35.60 -15.25
CA HIS A 272 -15.65 -34.28 -14.66
C HIS A 272 -16.12 -33.28 -15.74
N GLY A 273 -17.35 -32.78 -15.61
CA GLY A 273 -17.97 -31.93 -16.63
C GLY A 273 -18.09 -32.62 -18.00
N GLU A 274 -17.60 -31.97 -19.04
CA GLU A 274 -17.53 -32.51 -20.41
C GLU A 274 -16.33 -33.45 -20.65
N GLY A 275 -15.40 -33.55 -19.69
CA GLY A 275 -14.15 -34.30 -19.82
C GLY A 275 -13.86 -35.23 -18.63
N THR A 276 -12.58 -35.42 -18.35
CA THR A 276 -12.10 -36.18 -17.17
C THR A 276 -11.25 -35.28 -16.28
N TRP A 277 -11.08 -35.67 -15.02
CA TRP A 277 -10.18 -34.99 -14.09
C TRP A 277 -8.73 -34.91 -14.60
N GLY A 278 -8.31 -35.83 -15.48
CA GLY A 278 -6.96 -35.90 -16.02
C GLY A 278 -6.49 -34.65 -16.76
N ASP A 279 -7.39 -33.99 -17.49
CA ASP A 279 -7.09 -32.71 -18.15
C ASP A 279 -6.87 -31.60 -17.11
N THR A 280 -7.72 -31.55 -16.09
CA THR A 280 -7.64 -30.59 -14.99
C THR A 280 -6.37 -30.78 -14.16
N PHE A 281 -6.00 -32.04 -13.85
CA PHE A 281 -4.74 -32.38 -13.19
C PHE A 281 -3.53 -31.93 -14.00
N THR A 282 -3.55 -32.15 -15.32
CA THR A 282 -2.45 -31.75 -16.21
C THR A 282 -2.28 -30.23 -16.24
N GLN A 283 -3.38 -29.48 -16.29
CA GLN A 283 -3.34 -28.01 -16.25
C GLN A 283 -2.85 -27.50 -14.90
N ALA A 284 -3.37 -28.03 -13.80
CA ALA A 284 -2.95 -27.65 -12.45
C ALA A 284 -1.48 -27.98 -12.17
N ALA A 285 -0.99 -29.15 -12.59
CA ALA A 285 0.42 -29.52 -12.46
C ALA A 285 1.35 -28.56 -13.25
N ARG A 286 0.93 -28.10 -14.44
CA ARG A 286 1.68 -27.09 -15.21
C ARG A 286 1.67 -25.72 -14.51
N ALA A 287 0.52 -25.29 -13.98
CA ALA A 287 0.40 -24.04 -13.23
C ALA A 287 1.28 -24.06 -11.96
N GLY A 288 1.20 -25.15 -11.18
CA GLY A 288 2.04 -25.36 -10.01
C GLY A 288 3.52 -25.38 -10.32
N ALA A 289 3.94 -26.06 -11.39
CA ALA A 289 5.34 -26.10 -11.82
C ALA A 289 5.86 -24.69 -12.18
N ALA A 290 5.05 -23.88 -12.85
CA ALA A 290 5.40 -22.50 -13.16
C ALA A 290 5.52 -21.62 -11.89
N ILE A 291 4.68 -21.84 -10.88
CA ILE A 291 4.77 -21.14 -9.58
C ILE A 291 6.03 -21.58 -8.83
N GLN A 292 6.31 -22.88 -8.75
CA GLN A 292 7.54 -23.39 -8.13
C GLN A 292 8.80 -22.85 -8.81
N GLN A 293 8.79 -22.76 -10.15
CA GLN A 293 9.88 -22.15 -10.91
C GLN A 293 10.05 -20.66 -10.57
N ARG A 294 8.97 -19.87 -10.55
CA ARG A 294 9.03 -18.46 -10.16
C ARG A 294 9.51 -18.27 -8.71
N MET A 295 9.05 -19.10 -7.78
CA MET A 295 9.51 -19.04 -6.39
C MET A 295 11.01 -19.37 -6.27
N LEU A 296 11.51 -20.31 -7.08
CA LEU A 296 12.96 -20.57 -7.16
C LEU A 296 13.71 -19.36 -7.73
N GLU A 297 13.21 -18.75 -8.81
CA GLU A 297 13.80 -17.55 -9.42
C GLU A 297 13.81 -16.35 -8.46
N GLU A 298 12.71 -16.09 -7.74
CA GLU A 298 12.61 -15.02 -6.73
C GLU A 298 13.51 -15.29 -5.52
N ARG A 299 13.61 -16.56 -5.09
CA ARG A 299 14.54 -16.96 -4.01
C ARG A 299 15.99 -16.81 -4.44
N GLN A 300 16.31 -17.13 -5.69
CA GLN A 300 17.65 -16.91 -6.25
C GLN A 300 17.96 -15.41 -6.34
N ALA A 301 17.03 -14.59 -6.83
CA ALA A 301 17.19 -13.14 -6.93
C ALA A 301 17.35 -12.47 -5.57
N SER A 302 16.60 -12.90 -4.55
CA SER A 302 16.72 -12.36 -3.17
C SER A 302 18.04 -12.75 -2.50
N VAL A 303 18.47 -14.01 -2.61
CA VAL A 303 19.78 -14.46 -2.08
C VAL A 303 20.93 -13.76 -2.80
N GLN A 304 20.80 -13.54 -4.11
CA GLN A 304 21.77 -12.77 -4.87
C GLN A 304 21.81 -11.32 -4.39
N ALA A 305 20.66 -10.63 -4.30
CA ALA A 305 20.60 -9.23 -3.85
C ALA A 305 21.13 -9.02 -2.43
N GLU A 306 20.86 -9.95 -1.51
CA GLU A 306 21.33 -9.88 -0.12
C GLU A 306 22.85 -10.05 -0.02
N LYS A 307 23.43 -10.97 -0.81
CA LYS A 307 24.86 -11.30 -0.73
C LYS A 307 25.74 -10.51 -1.70
N GLU A 308 25.17 -9.91 -2.74
CA GLU A 308 25.92 -9.23 -3.78
C GLU A 308 26.77 -8.09 -3.23
N VAL A 309 26.25 -7.28 -2.29
CA VAL A 309 27.03 -6.23 -1.61
C VAL A 309 28.25 -6.83 -0.90
N THR A 310 28.05 -7.93 -0.19
CA THR A 310 29.13 -8.60 0.55
C THR A 310 30.17 -9.21 -0.40
N TRP A 311 29.75 -9.78 -1.53
CA TRP A 311 30.66 -10.30 -2.55
C TRP A 311 31.42 -9.19 -3.26
N GLN A 312 30.76 -8.06 -3.56
CA GLN A 312 31.41 -6.87 -4.12
C GLN A 312 32.49 -6.35 -3.17
N ASP A 313 32.18 -6.20 -1.89
CA ASP A 313 33.15 -5.75 -0.88
C ASP A 313 34.36 -6.69 -0.80
N GLN A 314 34.14 -8.01 -0.79
CA GLN A 314 35.22 -9.00 -0.74
C GLN A 314 36.04 -9.00 -2.03
N ALA A 315 35.41 -8.92 -3.20
CA ALA A 315 36.08 -8.88 -4.49
C ALA A 315 36.89 -7.59 -4.66
N TYR A 316 36.36 -6.45 -4.19
CA TYR A 316 37.00 -5.15 -4.25
C TYR A 316 38.38 -5.14 -3.58
N VAL A 317 38.52 -5.86 -2.46
CA VAL A 317 39.80 -6.01 -1.74
C VAL A 317 40.54 -7.32 -2.05
N GLY A 318 40.11 -8.08 -3.05
CA GLY A 318 40.80 -9.29 -3.48
C GLY A 318 40.73 -10.49 -2.53
N ARG A 319 39.70 -10.56 -1.67
CA ARG A 319 39.56 -11.57 -0.60
C ARG A 319 38.69 -12.78 -0.96
N MET A 320 38.08 -12.81 -2.14
CA MET A 320 37.34 -13.99 -2.58
C MET A 320 38.32 -15.08 -3.02
N THR A 321 38.10 -16.29 -2.53
CA THR A 321 38.85 -17.47 -3.00
C THR A 321 38.10 -18.17 -4.12
N GLN A 322 38.79 -18.94 -4.95
CA GLN A 322 38.12 -19.75 -5.97
C GLN A 322 37.12 -20.74 -5.34
N ALA A 323 37.43 -21.26 -4.15
CA ALA A 323 36.54 -22.11 -3.39
C ALA A 323 35.26 -21.37 -2.94
N SER A 324 35.38 -20.13 -2.45
CA SER A 324 34.21 -19.34 -2.05
C SER A 324 33.36 -18.92 -3.24
N ILE A 325 33.97 -18.57 -4.38
CA ILE A 325 33.24 -18.24 -5.62
C ILE A 325 32.45 -19.45 -6.10
N ASN A 326 33.06 -20.64 -6.09
CA ASN A 326 32.38 -21.88 -6.46
C ASN A 326 31.26 -22.23 -5.46
N ALA A 327 31.51 -22.11 -4.16
CA ALA A 327 30.50 -22.36 -3.13
C ALA A 327 29.31 -21.38 -3.23
N ASN A 328 29.55 -20.13 -3.62
CA ASN A 328 28.49 -19.15 -3.88
C ASN A 328 27.67 -19.51 -5.13
N ALA A 329 28.33 -19.96 -6.20
CA ALA A 329 27.64 -20.45 -7.39
C ALA A 329 26.79 -21.70 -7.10
N ASP A 330 27.30 -22.60 -6.26
CA ASP A 330 26.58 -23.78 -5.76
C ASP A 330 25.38 -23.39 -4.89
N ALA A 331 25.54 -22.41 -4.00
CA ALA A 331 24.47 -21.91 -3.14
C ALA A 331 23.34 -21.21 -3.92
N LEU A 332 23.64 -20.65 -5.10
CA LEU A 332 22.66 -20.10 -6.03
C LEU A 332 22.02 -21.16 -6.95
N GLY A 333 22.48 -22.41 -6.87
CA GLY A 333 22.01 -23.50 -7.75
C GLY A 333 22.41 -23.33 -9.22
N LEU A 334 23.45 -22.53 -9.51
CA LEU A 334 23.88 -22.25 -10.87
C LEU A 334 24.54 -23.48 -11.50
N SER A 335 24.17 -23.78 -12.75
CA SER A 335 24.75 -24.88 -13.51
C SER A 335 25.13 -24.45 -14.93
N GLY A 336 25.91 -25.28 -15.63
CA GLY A 336 26.28 -25.07 -17.03
C GLY A 336 26.87 -23.69 -17.34
N LYS A 337 26.26 -22.99 -18.29
CA LYS A 337 26.74 -21.69 -18.81
C LYS A 337 26.61 -20.55 -17.79
N ASP A 338 25.56 -20.57 -16.98
CA ASP A 338 25.29 -19.51 -16.00
C ASP A 338 26.29 -19.58 -14.84
N ARG A 339 26.62 -20.81 -14.40
CA ARG A 339 27.71 -21.05 -13.46
C ARG A 339 29.03 -20.52 -13.99
N HIS A 340 29.37 -20.83 -15.25
CA HIS A 340 30.64 -20.41 -15.83
C HIS A 340 30.73 -18.88 -15.90
N THR A 341 29.65 -18.21 -16.31
CA THR A 341 29.58 -16.74 -16.39
C THR A 341 29.73 -16.11 -15.00
N PHE A 342 29.03 -16.64 -14.00
CA PHE A 342 29.11 -16.16 -12.62
C PHE A 342 30.53 -16.31 -12.04
N VAL A 343 31.10 -17.51 -12.15
CA VAL A 343 32.45 -17.78 -11.62
C VAL A 343 33.49 -16.89 -12.28
N ARG A 344 33.40 -16.72 -13.61
CA ARG A 344 34.32 -15.87 -14.36
C ARG A 344 34.21 -14.40 -13.95
N HIS A 345 32.99 -13.88 -13.85
CA HIS A 345 32.74 -12.50 -13.43
C HIS A 345 33.40 -12.20 -12.08
N TRP A 346 33.13 -13.03 -11.06
CA TRP A 346 33.65 -12.81 -9.71
C TRP A 346 35.15 -13.06 -9.60
N TYR A 347 35.68 -13.98 -10.41
CA TYR A 347 37.12 -14.18 -10.51
C TYR A 347 37.83 -12.94 -11.09
N ASP A 348 37.29 -12.37 -12.17
CA ASP A 348 37.84 -11.18 -12.82
C ASP A 348 37.75 -9.95 -11.88
N GLN A 349 36.63 -9.77 -11.18
CA GLN A 349 36.46 -8.72 -10.16
C GLN A 349 37.47 -8.86 -9.02
N ASN A 350 37.64 -10.08 -8.50
CA ASN A 350 38.59 -10.34 -7.42
C ASN A 350 40.04 -10.11 -7.86
N GLN A 351 40.40 -10.50 -9.09
CA GLN A 351 41.72 -10.22 -9.67
C GLN A 351 41.97 -8.71 -9.84
N ALA A 352 40.94 -7.95 -10.23
CA ALA A 352 41.03 -6.49 -10.29
C ALA A 352 41.22 -5.87 -8.90
N GLY A 353 40.55 -6.40 -7.88
CA GLY A 353 40.73 -6.00 -6.48
C GLY A 353 42.13 -6.32 -5.95
N ILE A 354 42.68 -7.51 -6.22
CA ILE A 354 44.06 -7.87 -5.86
C ILE A 354 45.05 -6.88 -6.50
N ARG A 355 44.91 -6.59 -7.80
CA ARG A 355 45.80 -5.62 -8.49
C ARG A 355 45.68 -4.22 -7.90
N ARG A 356 44.48 -3.80 -7.50
CA ARG A 356 44.25 -2.51 -6.84
C ARG A 356 44.92 -2.47 -5.48
N MET A 357 44.73 -3.50 -4.65
CA MET A 357 45.41 -3.62 -3.35
C MET A 357 46.93 -3.68 -3.49
N GLU A 358 47.46 -4.33 -4.54
CA GLU A 358 48.90 -4.33 -4.84
C GLU A 358 49.39 -2.94 -5.26
N GLN A 359 48.60 -2.18 -6.02
CA GLN A 359 48.90 -0.79 -6.39
C GLN A 359 48.86 0.12 -5.16
N GLU A 360 47.82 0.02 -4.34
CA GLU A 360 47.69 0.75 -3.08
C GLU A 360 48.81 0.37 -2.10
N ALA A 361 49.20 -0.90 -2.02
CA ALA A 361 50.34 -1.33 -1.20
C ALA A 361 51.67 -0.80 -1.75
N LYS A 362 51.86 -0.74 -3.08
CA LYS A 362 53.04 -0.11 -3.70
C LYS A 362 53.05 1.40 -3.48
N GLU A 363 51.90 2.06 -3.53
CA GLU A 363 51.76 3.49 -3.25
C GLU A 363 51.95 3.79 -1.77
N ALA A 364 51.42 2.95 -0.87
CA ALA A 364 51.65 3.03 0.57
C ALA A 364 53.11 2.71 0.92
N ALA A 365 53.76 1.78 0.21
CA ALA A 365 55.19 1.53 0.34
C ALA A 365 56.00 2.73 -0.16
N ARG A 366 55.65 3.32 -1.30
CA ARG A 366 56.25 4.58 -1.79
C ARG A 366 56.01 5.74 -0.83
N HIS A 367 54.81 5.84 -0.24
CA HIS A 367 54.46 6.86 0.74
C HIS A 367 55.21 6.64 2.05
N LYS A 368 55.39 5.38 2.48
CA LYS A 368 56.20 5.01 3.64
C LYS A 368 57.69 5.18 3.38
N GLU A 369 58.15 4.98 2.15
CA GLU A 369 59.50 5.31 1.69
C GLU A 369 59.69 6.82 1.65
N THR A 370 58.70 7.59 1.19
CA THR A 370 58.69 9.06 1.22
C THR A 370 58.69 9.56 2.66
N ILE A 371 57.89 8.95 3.54
CA ILE A 371 57.90 9.22 4.97
C ILE A 371 59.22 8.79 5.59
N GLN A 372 59.81 7.65 5.24
CA GLN A 372 61.13 7.25 5.74
C GLN A 372 62.23 8.18 5.24
N VAL A 373 62.16 8.69 4.01
CA VAL A 373 63.05 9.74 3.49
C VAL A 373 62.85 11.06 4.25
N LEU A 374 61.60 11.42 4.57
CA LEU A 374 61.25 12.60 5.37
C LEU A 374 61.61 12.46 6.87
N THR A 375 61.49 11.26 7.43
CA THR A 375 61.71 10.94 8.87
C THR A 375 63.16 10.55 9.15
N ALA A 376 63.91 10.05 8.16
CA ALA A 376 65.35 9.79 8.25
C ALA A 376 66.21 11.04 8.03
N GLY A 377 65.60 12.23 7.90
CA GLY A 377 66.35 13.48 7.84
C GLY A 377 67.31 13.58 6.64
N GLN A 378 66.96 13.01 5.49
CA GLN A 378 67.68 13.27 4.23
C GLN A 378 67.21 14.60 3.60
N GLY A 379 67.26 15.68 4.40
CA GLY A 379 67.26 17.06 3.90
C GLY A 379 68.62 17.52 3.37
N LEU A 380 69.56 16.60 3.10
CA LEU A 380 70.96 16.92 2.77
C LEU A 380 71.56 16.02 1.69
N THR A 381 70.93 15.89 0.52
CA THR A 381 71.67 15.40 -0.68
C THR A 381 71.24 15.98 -2.02
N LEU A 382 70.08 16.65 -2.14
CA LEU A 382 69.72 17.40 -3.35
C LEU A 382 69.84 18.89 -3.05
N GLU A 383 70.82 19.55 -3.66
CA GLU A 383 70.89 21.01 -3.63
C GLU A 383 69.62 21.63 -4.25
N THR A 384 69.20 22.81 -3.79
CA THR A 384 68.00 23.54 -4.24
C THR A 384 67.87 23.60 -5.77
N HIS A 385 68.99 23.66 -6.49
CA HIS A 385 69.05 23.68 -7.95
C HIS A 385 68.54 22.37 -8.60
N GLN A 386 68.73 21.22 -7.94
CA GLN A 386 68.30 19.90 -8.44
C GLN A 386 66.80 19.70 -8.25
N LEU A 387 66.27 20.14 -7.10
CA LEU A 387 64.83 20.19 -6.85
C LEU A 387 64.13 21.13 -7.84
N GLN A 388 64.70 22.31 -8.07
CA GLN A 388 64.18 23.27 -9.05
C GLN A 388 64.14 22.69 -10.47
N LYS A 389 65.19 21.97 -10.88
CA LYS A 389 65.24 21.29 -12.18
C LYS A 389 64.19 20.18 -12.31
N ALA A 390 63.98 19.38 -11.26
CA ALA A 390 62.98 18.33 -11.24
C ALA A 390 61.56 18.89 -11.37
N PHE A 391 61.19 19.88 -10.55
CA PHE A 391 59.87 20.52 -10.62
C PHE A 391 59.65 21.28 -11.94
N SER A 392 60.70 21.91 -12.49
CA SER A 392 60.63 22.55 -13.81
C SER A 392 60.33 21.54 -14.92
N LYS A 393 60.90 20.34 -14.83
CA LYS A 393 60.62 19.26 -15.78
C LYS A 393 59.20 18.74 -15.63
N GLU A 394 58.75 18.45 -14.41
CA GLU A 394 57.36 18.02 -14.15
C GLU A 394 56.33 19.04 -14.67
N TRP A 395 56.58 20.33 -14.42
CA TRP A 395 55.76 21.40 -14.95
C TRP A 395 55.75 21.43 -16.49
N THR A 396 56.94 21.35 -17.11
CA THR A 396 57.07 21.37 -18.57
C THR A 396 56.38 20.17 -19.23
N ASP A 397 56.52 18.99 -18.65
CA ASP A 397 55.88 17.77 -19.14
C ASP A 397 54.35 17.86 -19.00
N ALA A 398 53.86 18.42 -17.88
CA ALA A 398 52.43 18.69 -17.68
C ALA A 398 51.88 19.71 -18.68
N VAL A 399 52.63 20.79 -18.97
CA VAL A 399 52.28 21.81 -19.96
C VAL A 399 52.21 21.21 -21.37
N LYS A 400 53.22 20.42 -21.77
CA LYS A 400 53.24 19.74 -23.08
C LYS A 400 52.06 18.78 -23.25
N ALA A 401 51.68 18.09 -22.18
CA ALA A 401 50.54 17.17 -22.17
C ALA A 401 49.18 17.89 -22.10
N GLY A 402 49.14 19.22 -21.91
CA GLY A 402 47.90 19.98 -21.73
C GLY A 402 47.10 19.60 -20.48
N ASN A 403 47.72 18.90 -19.52
CA ASN A 403 47.02 18.34 -18.36
C ASN A 403 47.01 19.34 -17.19
N LYS A 404 45.89 20.07 -17.05
CA LYS A 404 45.70 21.08 -15.98
C LYS A 404 45.84 20.51 -14.57
N GLN A 405 45.41 19.28 -14.34
CA GLN A 405 45.51 18.64 -13.02
C GLN A 405 46.96 18.29 -12.67
N ALA A 406 47.73 17.83 -13.66
CA ALA A 406 49.16 17.60 -13.50
C ALA A 406 49.93 18.91 -13.26
N MET A 407 49.57 20.00 -13.94
CA MET A 407 50.14 21.34 -13.69
C MET A 407 49.89 21.78 -12.24
N GLY A 408 48.64 21.69 -11.76
CA GLY A 408 48.30 22.04 -10.37
C GLY A 408 49.03 21.15 -9.33
N THR A 409 49.22 19.87 -9.64
CA THR A 409 49.95 18.93 -8.77
C THR A 409 51.43 19.26 -8.68
N ALA A 410 52.07 19.55 -9.82
CA ALA A 410 53.48 19.96 -9.87
C ALA A 410 53.69 21.28 -9.10
N LEU A 411 52.78 22.24 -9.28
CA LEU A 411 52.80 23.51 -8.56
C LEU A 411 52.67 23.31 -7.05
N ALA A 412 51.68 22.54 -6.60
CA ALA A 412 51.47 22.29 -5.18
C ALA A 412 52.65 21.56 -4.51
N ARG A 413 53.29 20.62 -5.22
CA ARG A 413 54.49 19.92 -4.71
C ARG A 413 55.69 20.86 -4.60
N ALA A 414 55.94 21.68 -5.62
CA ALA A 414 57.01 22.65 -5.58
C ALA A 414 56.82 23.67 -4.45
N THR A 415 55.60 24.18 -4.28
CA THR A 415 55.26 25.14 -3.22
C THR A 415 55.46 24.53 -1.83
N ARG A 416 55.00 23.29 -1.58
CA ARG A 416 55.24 22.61 -0.29
C ARG A 416 56.72 22.34 -0.01
N ALA A 417 57.52 22.17 -1.05
CA ALA A 417 58.98 22.02 -0.94
C ALA A 417 59.72 23.36 -0.79
N GLY A 418 59.02 24.50 -0.84
CA GLY A 418 59.62 25.83 -0.78
C GLY A 418 60.40 26.24 -2.02
N VAL A 419 60.18 25.55 -3.15
CA VAL A 419 60.94 25.71 -4.40
C VAL A 419 60.13 26.48 -5.44
N VAL A 420 60.80 27.43 -6.09
CA VAL A 420 60.21 28.27 -7.14
C VAL A 420 60.43 27.64 -8.51
N ILE A 421 59.35 27.40 -9.25
CA ILE A 421 59.41 26.97 -10.65
C ILE A 421 59.67 28.22 -11.52
N PRO A 422 60.82 28.35 -12.20
CA PRO A 422 61.16 29.56 -12.97
C PRO A 422 60.13 29.94 -14.02
N ALA A 423 59.57 28.96 -14.74
CA ALA A 423 58.56 29.22 -15.76
C ALA A 423 57.26 29.82 -15.19
N VAL A 424 56.91 29.45 -13.95
CA VAL A 424 55.74 30.00 -13.25
C VAL A 424 56.06 31.37 -12.66
N GLN A 425 57.28 31.55 -12.14
CA GLN A 425 57.78 32.85 -11.69
C GLN A 425 57.83 33.87 -12.84
N ASP A 426 58.27 33.47 -14.02
CA ASP A 426 58.25 34.31 -15.22
C ASP A 426 56.83 34.65 -15.67
N LEU A 427 55.90 33.68 -15.59
CA LEU A 427 54.49 33.88 -15.92
C LEU A 427 53.85 34.93 -15.00
N ILE A 428 54.07 34.80 -13.69
CA ILE A 428 53.56 35.74 -12.68
C ILE A 428 54.32 37.07 -12.74
N GLY A 429 55.62 37.05 -13.03
CA GLY A 429 56.48 38.23 -13.17
C GLY A 429 56.08 39.13 -14.34
N ARG A 430 55.47 38.58 -15.38
CA ARG A 430 54.94 39.31 -16.54
C ARG A 430 53.47 39.70 -16.40
N THR A 431 53.00 39.89 -15.17
CA THR A 431 51.63 40.35 -14.93
C THR A 431 51.44 41.77 -15.45
N THR A 432 50.39 41.96 -16.23
CA THR A 432 49.87 43.23 -16.74
C THR A 432 48.37 43.29 -16.46
N SER A 433 47.73 44.43 -16.70
CA SER A 433 46.27 44.55 -16.54
C SER A 433 45.48 43.53 -17.38
N THR A 434 46.04 43.04 -18.49
CA THR A 434 45.37 42.12 -19.42
C THR A 434 45.40 40.66 -18.98
N ASN A 435 46.39 40.23 -18.19
CA ASN A 435 46.53 38.85 -17.71
C ASN A 435 46.42 38.74 -16.17
N LEU A 436 46.11 39.84 -15.50
CA LEU A 436 46.01 39.97 -14.04
C LEU A 436 45.10 38.93 -13.42
N THR A 437 43.88 38.71 -13.93
CA THR A 437 42.97 37.70 -13.37
C THR A 437 43.58 36.30 -13.38
N GLN A 438 44.15 35.89 -14.51
CA GLN A 438 44.66 34.53 -14.70
C GLN A 438 45.92 34.29 -13.87
N ASN A 439 46.81 35.28 -13.82
CA ASN A 439 48.02 35.23 -13.01
C ASN A 439 47.71 35.33 -11.51
N TYR A 440 46.70 36.12 -11.13
CA TYR A 440 46.21 36.21 -9.76
C TYR A 440 45.64 34.87 -9.27
N ALA A 441 44.87 34.17 -10.09
CA ALA A 441 44.35 32.85 -9.73
C ALA A 441 45.49 31.84 -9.47
N THR A 442 46.55 31.89 -10.30
CA THR A 442 47.74 31.06 -10.12
C THR A 442 48.51 31.44 -8.85
N TYR A 443 48.71 32.73 -8.61
CA TYR A 443 49.34 33.25 -7.40
C TYR A 443 48.56 32.89 -6.13
N LYS A 444 47.24 33.07 -6.14
CA LYS A 444 46.36 32.73 -5.02
C LYS A 444 46.43 31.24 -4.69
N ALA A 445 46.41 30.37 -5.70
CA ALA A 445 46.56 28.92 -5.49
C ALA A 445 47.92 28.54 -4.85
N ILE A 446 48.99 29.31 -5.08
CA ILE A 446 50.28 29.14 -4.41
C ILE A 446 50.21 29.69 -2.98
N ALA A 447 49.65 30.89 -2.80
CA ALA A 447 49.52 31.56 -1.50
C ALA A 447 48.65 30.80 -0.51
N ASP A 448 47.59 30.13 -0.99
CA ASP A 448 46.73 29.26 -0.19
C ASP A 448 47.47 28.01 0.34
N ILE A 449 48.60 27.63 -0.29
CA ILE A 449 49.44 26.49 0.13
C ILE A 449 50.57 26.95 1.04
N ASP A 450 51.36 27.94 0.60
CA ASP A 450 52.41 28.56 1.40
C ASP A 450 52.61 30.03 1.00
N PRO A 451 52.20 30.99 1.85
CA PRO A 451 52.34 32.41 1.57
C PRO A 451 53.80 32.88 1.51
N ILE A 452 54.72 32.21 2.23
CA ILE A 452 56.15 32.59 2.23
C ILE A 452 56.77 32.26 0.87
N THR A 453 56.46 31.09 0.33
CA THR A 453 56.92 30.70 -1.00
C THR A 453 56.22 31.50 -2.10
N ALA A 454 54.94 31.85 -1.94
CA ALA A 454 54.22 32.71 -2.88
C ALA A 454 54.89 34.08 -3.08
N MET A 455 55.42 34.69 -2.02
CA MET A 455 56.18 35.95 -2.11
C MET A 455 57.42 35.84 -3.00
N ARG A 456 57.99 34.64 -3.18
CA ARG A 456 59.14 34.41 -4.06
C ARG A 456 58.76 34.33 -5.54
N TYR A 457 57.47 34.15 -5.86
CA TYR A 457 56.96 34.09 -7.24
C TYR A 457 56.62 35.48 -7.82
N VAL A 458 56.54 36.52 -7.01
CA VAL A 458 56.14 37.88 -7.41
C VAL A 458 57.29 38.88 -7.18
N SER A 459 57.38 39.89 -8.05
CA SER A 459 58.12 41.13 -7.74
C SER A 459 57.28 42.01 -6.79
N GLU A 460 57.93 42.96 -6.12
CA GLU A 460 57.26 43.91 -5.20
C GLU A 460 56.09 44.65 -5.89
N ASP A 461 56.31 45.14 -7.13
CA ASP A 461 55.28 45.83 -7.92
C ASP A 461 54.09 44.92 -8.28
N ASN A 462 54.36 43.66 -8.64
CA ASN A 462 53.30 42.69 -8.95
C ASN A 462 52.54 42.28 -7.69
N ALA A 463 53.22 42.17 -6.54
CA ALA A 463 52.57 41.90 -5.27
C ALA A 463 51.57 43.01 -4.90
N ILE A 464 51.91 44.27 -5.13
CA ILE A 464 51.01 45.41 -4.93
C ILE A 464 49.79 45.30 -5.86
N LEU A 465 49.99 45.08 -7.16
CA LEU A 465 48.90 44.92 -8.14
C LEU A 465 47.95 43.77 -7.79
N MET A 466 48.50 42.61 -7.41
CA MET A 466 47.71 41.44 -7.00
C MET A 466 46.93 41.70 -5.71
N ASN A 467 47.54 42.41 -4.75
CA ASN A 467 46.89 42.75 -3.49
C ASN A 467 45.78 43.79 -3.69
N GLU A 468 45.98 44.80 -4.53
CA GLU A 468 44.92 45.77 -4.86
C GLU A 468 43.75 45.13 -5.61
N TYR A 469 44.05 44.21 -6.52
CA TYR A 469 43.02 43.42 -7.18
C TYR A 469 42.23 42.56 -6.19
N HIS A 470 42.92 41.93 -5.22
CA HIS A 470 42.30 41.18 -4.15
C HIS A 470 41.38 42.07 -3.29
N GLU A 471 41.89 43.20 -2.77
CA GLU A 471 41.11 44.13 -1.95
C GLU A 471 39.87 44.68 -2.69
N ASN A 472 40.01 45.01 -3.97
CA ASN A 472 38.88 45.43 -4.80
C ASN A 472 37.79 44.34 -4.90
N ARG A 473 38.21 43.07 -5.01
CA ARG A 473 37.30 41.92 -5.10
C ARG A 473 36.67 41.55 -3.76
N THR A 474 37.43 41.56 -2.67
CA THR A 474 37.00 41.02 -1.36
C THR A 474 36.46 42.10 -0.43
N THR A 475 37.24 43.16 -0.22
CA THR A 475 36.89 44.26 0.70
C THR A 475 35.87 45.20 0.09
N PHE A 476 36.06 45.58 -1.18
CA PHE A 476 35.18 46.51 -1.89
C PHE A 476 34.13 45.79 -2.76
N GLY A 477 34.24 44.47 -2.88
CA GLY A 477 33.24 43.63 -3.51
C GLY A 477 32.96 43.95 -4.98
N MET A 478 33.94 44.48 -5.71
CA MET A 478 33.81 44.84 -7.12
C MET A 478 33.68 43.58 -8.00
N SER A 479 32.98 43.72 -9.12
CA SER A 479 33.07 42.73 -10.20
C SER A 479 34.51 42.66 -10.75
N GLU A 480 34.85 41.59 -11.45
CA GLU A 480 36.17 41.43 -12.05
C GLU A 480 36.55 42.61 -12.96
N GLN A 481 35.63 43.05 -13.82
CA GLN A 481 35.87 44.18 -14.72
C GLN A 481 36.04 45.51 -13.98
N GLU A 482 35.22 45.78 -12.95
CA GLU A 482 35.37 46.98 -12.10
C GLU A 482 36.71 46.93 -11.35
N ALA A 483 37.09 45.79 -10.77
CA ALA A 483 38.36 45.64 -10.06
C ALA A 483 39.55 45.92 -10.98
N LEU A 484 39.56 45.38 -12.21
CA LEU A 484 40.62 45.62 -13.20
C LEU A 484 40.76 47.11 -13.57
N GLN A 485 39.65 47.86 -13.64
CA GLN A 485 39.67 49.30 -13.94
C GLN A 485 40.23 50.16 -12.79
N HIS A 486 40.23 49.64 -11.56
CA HIS A 486 40.58 50.38 -10.35
C HIS A 486 41.95 50.06 -9.75
N VAL A 487 42.68 49.06 -10.29
CA VAL A 487 44.00 48.58 -9.83
C VAL A 487 45.17 49.53 -10.18
N THR A 488 44.91 50.69 -10.79
CA THR A 488 45.96 51.63 -11.24
C THR A 488 45.82 53.06 -10.70
N ARG A 489 44.95 53.30 -9.70
CA ARG A 489 44.64 54.66 -9.20
C ARG A 489 44.86 54.79 -7.68
N PRO A 490 46.08 55.14 -7.22
CA PRO A 490 46.42 55.27 -5.79
C PRO A 490 45.52 56.26 -5.04
N GLU A 491 45.13 57.37 -5.68
CA GLU A 491 44.27 58.40 -5.09
C GLU A 491 42.88 57.87 -4.71
N GLN A 492 42.37 56.86 -5.43
CA GLN A 492 41.07 56.26 -5.13
C GLN A 492 41.15 55.27 -3.95
N LYS A 493 42.34 54.75 -3.61
CA LYS A 493 42.53 53.84 -2.47
C LYS A 493 42.30 54.53 -1.13
N ALA A 494 42.87 55.72 -0.96
CA ALA A 494 42.69 56.52 0.27
C ALA A 494 41.22 56.87 0.51
N VAL A 495 40.50 57.30 -0.54
CA VAL A 495 39.07 57.62 -0.48
C VAL A 495 38.23 56.38 -0.14
N ARG A 496 38.54 55.21 -0.74
CA ARG A 496 37.85 53.95 -0.45
C ARG A 496 38.07 53.46 0.98
N ALA A 497 39.30 53.59 1.51
CA ALA A 497 39.62 53.26 2.89
C ALA A 497 38.89 54.17 3.88
N GLU A 498 38.82 55.47 3.61
CA GLU A 498 38.09 56.44 4.45
C GLU A 498 36.58 56.17 4.46
N VAL A 499 35.99 55.87 3.30
CA VAL A 499 34.57 55.48 3.19
C VAL A 499 34.30 54.21 4.00
N SER A 500 35.15 53.18 3.88
CA SER A 500 35.03 51.94 4.67
C SER A 500 35.10 52.19 6.18
N ALA A 501 36.01 53.07 6.64
CA ALA A 501 36.12 53.43 8.06
C ALA A 501 34.90 54.19 8.58
N ARG A 502 34.33 55.10 7.78
CA ARG A 502 33.08 55.81 8.13
C ARG A 502 31.89 54.85 8.20
N ILE A 503 31.80 53.92 7.26
CA ILE A 503 30.76 52.88 7.25
C ILE A 503 30.90 51.92 8.43
N GLY A 504 32.12 51.50 8.78
CA GLY A 504 32.36 50.64 9.95
C GLY A 504 31.89 51.28 11.27
N ARG A 505 32.12 52.58 11.46
CA ARG A 505 31.60 53.34 12.61
C ARG A 505 30.07 53.41 12.62
N ALA A 506 29.46 53.72 11.48
CA ALA A 506 28.00 53.77 11.33
C ALA A 506 27.35 52.40 11.56
N ALA A 507 27.92 51.32 11.01
CA ALA A 507 27.47 49.95 11.21
C ALA A 507 27.53 49.55 12.69
N THR A 508 28.63 49.86 13.37
CA THR A 508 28.77 49.61 14.81
C THR A 508 27.68 50.33 15.62
N ALA A 509 27.37 51.58 15.29
CA ALA A 509 26.31 52.34 15.95
C ALA A 509 24.90 51.81 15.62
N TYR A 510 24.70 51.33 14.39
CA TYR A 510 23.44 50.75 13.91
C TYR A 510 23.12 49.42 14.62
N PHE A 511 24.08 48.49 14.63
CA PHE A 511 23.90 47.17 15.25
C PHE A 511 23.82 47.20 16.79
N LYS A 512 24.33 48.26 17.44
CA LYS A 512 24.03 48.50 18.87
C LYS A 512 22.54 48.74 19.14
N LYS A 513 21.76 49.15 18.13
CA LYS A 513 20.32 49.43 18.25
C LYS A 513 19.44 48.33 17.63
N MET A 514 20.04 47.39 16.90
CA MET A 514 19.38 46.25 16.26
C MET A 514 20.13 44.98 16.61
N ASP A 515 19.71 44.33 17.69
CA ASP A 515 20.30 43.10 18.24
C ASP A 515 19.55 41.83 17.85
N GLU A 516 18.33 41.97 17.30
CA GLU A 516 17.46 40.85 16.93
C GLU A 516 17.09 40.82 15.44
N MET A 517 16.90 39.61 14.93
CA MET A 517 16.32 39.28 13.64
C MET A 517 14.78 39.45 13.66
N PRO A 518 14.09 39.53 12.51
CA PRO A 518 12.63 39.74 12.48
C PRO A 518 11.80 38.61 13.13
N ASP A 519 12.39 37.44 13.40
CA ASP A 519 11.76 36.35 14.14
C ASP A 519 12.13 36.33 15.64
N GLY A 520 12.80 37.38 16.14
CA GLY A 520 13.26 37.49 17.53
C GLY A 520 14.53 36.71 17.86
N SER A 521 15.16 36.07 16.87
CA SER A 521 16.46 35.39 17.09
C SER A 521 17.62 36.40 17.19
N PRO A 522 18.68 36.11 17.95
CA PRO A 522 19.81 37.02 18.07
C PRO A 522 20.51 37.21 16.71
N MET A 523 20.95 38.44 16.44
CA MET A 523 21.57 38.78 15.17
C MET A 523 22.89 38.01 14.96
N PRO A 524 23.07 37.29 13.84
CA PRO A 524 24.30 36.54 13.62
C PRO A 524 25.50 37.47 13.42
N PRO A 525 26.67 37.18 14.02
CA PRO A 525 27.88 38.00 13.86
C PRO A 525 28.31 38.20 12.40
N TRP A 526 28.18 37.17 11.56
CA TRP A 526 28.53 37.23 10.14
C TRP A 526 27.66 38.21 9.34
N LEU A 527 26.46 38.53 9.82
CA LEU A 527 25.54 39.48 9.17
C LEU A 527 26.11 40.89 9.22
N HIS A 528 26.83 41.24 10.29
CA HIS A 528 27.44 42.56 10.47
C HIS A 528 28.45 42.83 9.35
N ASP A 529 29.37 41.89 9.13
CA ASP A 529 30.39 41.99 8.09
C ASP A 529 29.77 42.11 6.69
N ARG A 530 28.72 41.32 6.43
CA ARG A 530 28.04 41.33 5.13
C ARG A 530 27.33 42.67 4.87
N VAL A 531 26.64 43.22 5.87
CA VAL A 531 26.00 44.53 5.80
C VAL A 531 27.05 45.64 5.66
N GLN A 532 28.18 45.55 6.37
CA GLN A 532 29.26 46.53 6.24
C GLN A 532 29.87 46.53 4.84
N ARG A 533 30.10 45.36 4.23
CA ARG A 533 30.59 45.25 2.84
C ARG A 533 29.59 45.84 1.85
N GLU A 534 28.30 45.51 1.98
CA GLU A 534 27.26 46.02 1.09
C GLU A 534 27.02 47.54 1.27
N ALA A 535 27.09 48.04 2.50
CA ALA A 535 27.02 49.47 2.80
C ALA A 535 28.22 50.22 2.22
N THR A 536 29.42 49.63 2.29
CA THR A 536 30.63 50.19 1.68
C THR A 536 30.51 50.24 0.16
N ARG A 537 29.97 49.20 -0.48
CA ARG A 537 29.65 49.22 -1.93
C ARG A 537 28.69 50.35 -2.29
N LEU A 538 27.60 50.50 -1.54
CA LEU A 538 26.61 51.55 -1.77
C LEU A 538 27.22 52.95 -1.61
N ALA A 539 28.06 53.14 -0.59
CA ALA A 539 28.73 54.40 -0.31
C ALA A 539 29.82 54.73 -1.34
N VAL A 540 30.55 53.75 -1.86
CA VAL A 540 31.52 53.96 -2.95
C VAL A 540 30.82 54.36 -4.25
N ARG A 541 29.64 53.78 -4.54
CA ARG A 541 28.82 54.13 -5.72
C ARG A 541 28.09 55.47 -5.58
N ASN A 542 27.80 55.89 -4.35
CA ASN A 542 27.19 57.18 -4.06
C ASN A 542 27.87 57.85 -2.84
N PRO A 543 29.04 58.49 -3.04
CA PRO A 543 29.85 59.05 -1.93
C PRO A 543 29.17 60.18 -1.16
N MET A 544 28.13 60.78 -1.74
CA MET A 544 27.35 61.88 -1.14
C MET A 544 26.27 61.35 -0.17
N ALA A 545 25.96 60.05 -0.17
CA ALA A 545 24.98 59.49 0.72
C ALA A 545 25.49 59.41 2.17
N PRO A 546 24.68 59.75 3.19
CA PRO A 546 25.06 59.58 4.58
C PRO A 546 25.41 58.12 4.90
N PRO A 547 26.48 57.85 5.68
CA PRO A 547 26.88 56.49 6.05
C PRO A 547 25.75 55.68 6.70
N ASP A 548 24.95 56.31 7.57
CA ASP A 548 23.82 55.65 8.24
C ASP A 548 22.73 55.21 7.25
N ALA A 549 22.47 56.00 6.21
CA ALA A 549 21.51 55.66 5.17
C ALA A 549 22.00 54.49 4.29
N ALA A 550 23.31 54.44 4.01
CA ALA A 550 23.94 53.33 3.31
C ALA A 550 23.86 52.04 4.13
N VAL A 551 24.14 52.09 5.44
CA VAL A 551 24.01 50.95 6.36
C VAL A 551 22.56 50.48 6.47
N ALA A 552 21.58 51.37 6.66
CA ALA A 552 20.17 50.99 6.75
C ALA A 552 19.65 50.37 5.44
N THR A 553 20.09 50.88 4.29
CA THR A 553 19.73 50.32 2.97
C THR A 553 20.39 48.97 2.76
N ALA A 554 21.66 48.83 3.11
CA ALA A 554 22.39 47.56 3.05
C ALA A 554 21.74 46.51 3.95
N PHE A 555 21.36 46.88 5.17
CA PHE A 555 20.68 45.99 6.11
C PHE A 555 19.38 45.44 5.51
N LYS A 556 18.50 46.30 4.96
CA LYS A 556 17.26 45.86 4.30
C LYS A 556 17.53 44.92 3.12
N ARG A 557 18.55 45.20 2.30
CA ARG A 557 18.93 44.34 1.17
C ARG A 557 19.44 42.98 1.61
N VAL A 558 20.36 42.96 2.58
CA VAL A 558 20.93 41.72 3.10
C VAL A 558 19.84 40.90 3.79
N GLN A 559 18.97 41.53 4.58
CA GLN A 559 17.83 40.87 5.24
C GLN A 559 16.84 40.25 4.24
N GLY A 560 16.55 40.95 3.13
CA GLY A 560 15.72 40.42 2.05
C GLY A 560 16.34 39.24 1.29
N ASP A 561 17.67 39.07 1.39
CA ASP A 561 18.45 37.98 0.79
C ASP A 561 18.79 36.87 1.80
N LEU A 562 18.05 36.78 2.91
CA LEU A 562 18.16 35.69 3.87
C LEU A 562 17.17 34.58 3.58
N ALA A 563 17.55 33.37 3.95
CA ALA A 563 16.69 32.20 3.98
C ALA A 563 16.76 31.53 5.34
N ASN A 564 15.66 30.92 5.78
CA ASN A 564 15.63 30.12 6.99
C ASN A 564 15.85 28.65 6.62
N VAL A 565 17.01 28.11 6.99
CA VAL A 565 17.37 26.71 6.73
C VAL A 565 17.44 25.98 8.06
N ASN A 566 16.47 25.09 8.29
CA ASN A 566 16.34 24.31 9.52
C ASN A 566 16.36 25.16 10.82
N GLY A 567 15.64 26.28 10.82
CA GLY A 567 15.50 27.15 12.00
C GLY A 567 16.66 28.14 12.18
N ARG A 568 17.55 28.26 11.20
CA ARG A 568 18.68 29.20 11.23
C ARG A 568 18.69 30.12 10.01
N TRP A 569 18.88 31.41 10.25
CA TRP A 569 19.08 32.38 9.18
C TRP A 569 20.45 32.20 8.55
N VAL A 570 20.45 32.10 7.22
CA VAL A 570 21.65 32.00 6.39
C VAL A 570 21.51 32.89 5.16
N ALA A 571 22.63 33.18 4.50
CA ALA A 571 22.61 33.80 3.19
C ALA A 571 21.86 32.91 2.18
N ARG A 572 20.93 33.48 1.42
CA ARG A 572 20.17 32.74 0.41
C ARG A 572 21.05 32.28 -0.76
N GLY A 573 22.06 33.05 -1.13
CA GLY A 573 22.98 32.70 -2.23
C GLY A 573 22.21 32.44 -3.54
N GLY A 574 22.52 31.34 -4.22
CA GLY A 574 21.84 30.91 -5.44
C GLY A 574 20.51 30.17 -5.23
N MET A 575 20.06 30.00 -3.98
CA MET A 575 18.82 29.26 -3.67
C MET A 575 17.57 30.08 -4.02
N ARG A 576 16.67 29.51 -4.81
CA ARG A 576 15.38 30.14 -5.15
C ARG A 576 14.45 30.20 -3.94
N ALA A 577 13.58 31.21 -3.87
CA ALA A 577 12.62 31.38 -2.77
C ALA A 577 11.75 30.13 -2.51
N GLY A 578 11.31 29.43 -3.57
CA GLY A 578 10.52 28.20 -3.46
C GLY A 578 11.31 26.93 -3.09
N ALA A 579 12.64 26.98 -2.99
CA ALA A 579 13.48 25.82 -2.67
C ALA A 579 13.70 25.62 -1.16
N GLU A 580 13.43 26.65 -0.35
CA GLU A 580 13.76 26.72 1.08
C GLU A 580 13.17 25.56 1.91
N SER A 581 11.91 25.19 1.64
CA SER A 581 11.25 24.07 2.32
C SER A 581 11.86 22.71 1.94
N GLY A 582 12.27 22.55 0.68
CA GLY A 582 12.90 21.33 0.18
C GLY A 582 14.31 21.15 0.77
N VAL A 583 15.09 22.22 0.80
CA VAL A 583 16.42 22.23 1.42
C VAL A 583 16.33 21.97 2.93
N THR A 584 15.38 22.59 3.62
CA THR A 584 15.20 22.36 5.07
C THR A 584 14.87 20.91 5.38
N GLU A 585 14.00 20.27 4.58
CA GLU A 585 13.68 18.85 4.76
C GLU A 585 14.89 17.94 4.48
N PHE A 586 15.68 18.26 3.45
CA PHE A 586 16.94 17.57 3.18
C PHE A 586 17.91 17.66 4.36
N VAL A 587 18.15 18.87 4.87
CA VAL A 587 19.07 19.12 5.99
C VAL A 587 18.64 18.34 7.24
N ARG A 588 17.36 18.35 7.58
CA ARG A 588 16.82 17.61 8.74
C ARG A 588 17.12 16.12 8.64
N ARG A 589 16.97 15.52 7.45
CA ARG A 589 17.19 14.08 7.22
C ARG A 589 18.67 13.73 7.14
N ALA A 590 19.45 14.53 6.43
CA ALA A 590 20.90 14.38 6.38
C ALA A 590 21.53 14.48 7.79
N ALA A 591 20.99 15.34 8.65
CA ALA A 591 21.39 15.44 10.04
C ALA A 591 21.06 14.18 10.86
N ALA A 592 19.86 13.61 10.68
CA ALA A 592 19.47 12.37 11.34
C ALA A 592 20.36 11.18 10.93
N ASP A 593 20.74 11.10 9.65
CA ASP A 593 21.64 10.05 9.15
C ASP A 593 23.10 10.28 9.58
N ALA A 594 23.55 11.53 9.62
CA ALA A 594 24.85 11.87 10.21
C ALA A 594 24.91 11.45 11.69
N GLU A 595 23.81 11.59 12.44
CA GLU A 595 23.73 11.17 13.83
C GLU A 595 23.69 9.63 13.95
N LYS A 596 22.89 8.94 13.14
CA LYS A 596 22.81 7.47 13.12
C LYS A 596 24.15 6.83 12.76
N SER A 597 24.87 7.40 11.79
CA SER A 597 26.18 6.93 11.33
C SER A 597 27.33 7.28 12.27
N GLY A 598 27.08 8.11 13.30
CA GLY A 598 28.10 8.58 14.23
C GLY A 598 29.01 9.67 13.66
N ALA A 599 28.66 10.28 12.52
CA ALA A 599 29.38 11.43 11.96
C ALA A 599 29.18 12.70 12.80
N ILE A 600 28.07 12.80 13.56
CA ILE A 600 27.84 13.83 14.57
C ILE A 600 27.36 13.19 15.89
N PRO A 601 27.53 13.86 17.05
CA PRO A 601 27.09 13.33 18.35
C PRO A 601 25.57 13.14 18.45
N LYS A 602 25.14 12.16 19.25
CA LYS A 602 23.72 11.93 19.53
C LYS A 602 23.05 13.16 20.14
N GLY A 603 21.83 13.47 19.72
CA GLY A 603 21.03 14.61 20.13
C GLY A 603 21.39 15.95 19.46
N THR A 604 22.27 15.96 18.45
CA THR A 604 22.73 17.20 17.80
C THR A 604 22.14 17.44 16.41
N ALA A 605 21.37 16.51 15.84
CA ALA A 605 20.80 16.65 14.50
C ALA A 605 19.92 17.90 14.32
N SER A 606 19.19 18.33 15.37
CA SER A 606 18.34 19.52 15.30
C SER A 606 19.12 20.83 15.11
N GLY A 607 20.41 20.84 15.45
CA GLY A 607 21.27 22.02 15.32
C GLY A 607 21.99 22.14 13.98
N VAL A 608 21.84 21.15 13.10
CA VAL A 608 22.49 21.11 11.78
C VAL A 608 21.78 22.08 10.82
N PHE A 609 22.55 22.83 10.04
CA PHE A 609 22.03 23.75 9.04
C PHE A 609 22.84 23.65 7.75
N ALA A 610 22.40 24.33 6.69
CA ALA A 610 23.19 24.47 5.47
C ALA A 610 23.32 25.94 5.06
N ALA A 611 24.48 26.30 4.54
CA ALA A 611 24.81 27.65 4.09
C ALA A 611 25.58 27.59 2.76
N PRO A 612 25.54 28.65 1.93
CA PRO A 612 26.35 28.73 0.73
C PRO A 612 27.84 28.74 1.07
N THR A 613 28.64 28.15 0.20
CA THR A 613 30.10 28.24 0.28
C THR A 613 30.60 29.65 -0.02
N GLU A 614 31.77 30.03 0.52
CA GLU A 614 32.34 31.35 0.26
C GLU A 614 32.74 31.56 -1.22
N ASP A 615 33.16 30.49 -1.89
CA ASP A 615 33.66 30.53 -3.27
C ASP A 615 32.54 30.41 -4.32
N ASP A 616 31.44 29.70 -4.02
CA ASP A 616 30.30 29.56 -4.92
C ASP A 616 28.95 29.70 -4.17
N PRO A 617 28.16 30.76 -4.45
CA PRO A 617 26.86 30.96 -3.83
C PRO A 617 25.82 29.91 -4.26
N ASN A 618 26.04 29.16 -5.34
CA ASN A 618 25.14 28.12 -5.82
C ASN A 618 25.40 26.75 -5.20
N VAL A 619 26.47 26.61 -4.40
CA VAL A 619 26.81 25.37 -3.72
C VAL A 619 26.65 25.58 -2.22
N PHE A 620 25.86 24.71 -1.60
CA PHE A 620 25.61 24.72 -0.17
C PHE A 620 26.42 23.62 0.51
N ILE A 621 26.83 23.90 1.75
CA ILE A 621 27.57 23.01 2.63
C ILE A 621 26.78 22.79 3.91
N LEU A 622 26.77 21.55 4.41
CA LEU A 622 26.16 21.20 5.70
C LEU A 622 27.11 21.54 6.85
N HIS A 623 26.57 22.18 7.87
CA HIS A 623 27.28 22.58 9.08
C HIS A 623 26.60 22.05 10.35
N SER A 624 27.41 21.70 11.34
CA SER A 624 26.94 21.46 12.70
C SER A 624 26.44 22.74 13.36
N ARG A 625 25.84 22.63 14.54
CA ARG A 625 25.39 23.79 15.34
C ARG A 625 26.48 24.85 15.53
N ASP A 626 27.72 24.42 15.69
CA ASP A 626 28.86 25.29 15.97
C ASP A 626 29.49 25.87 14.69
N GLY A 627 28.94 25.55 13.52
CA GLY A 627 29.41 26.06 12.23
C GLY A 627 30.52 25.21 11.59
N PHE A 628 30.87 24.06 12.16
CA PHE A 628 31.84 23.16 11.54
C PHE A 628 31.22 22.37 10.39
N PRO A 629 31.92 22.20 9.25
CA PRO A 629 31.45 21.34 8.17
C PRO A 629 31.15 19.92 8.65
N ILE A 630 30.04 19.36 8.20
CA ILE A 630 29.74 17.94 8.37
C ILE A 630 30.41 17.19 7.23
N TYR A 631 31.20 16.19 7.59
CA TYR A 631 31.94 15.37 6.64
C TYR A 631 31.17 14.09 6.33
N GLY A 632 30.91 13.86 5.04
CA GLY A 632 30.42 12.58 4.53
C GLY A 632 31.57 11.69 4.10
N LYS A 633 31.36 10.38 4.08
CA LYS A 633 32.25 9.44 3.39
C LYS A 633 32.03 9.58 1.89
N ALA A 634 33.05 10.01 1.14
CA ALA A 634 33.04 9.92 -0.30
C ALA A 634 33.33 8.47 -0.75
N SER A 635 32.99 8.14 -2.00
CA SER A 635 33.18 6.79 -2.58
C SER A 635 34.64 6.34 -2.62
N ASP A 636 35.59 7.27 -2.49
CA ASP A 636 37.03 7.03 -2.40
C ASP A 636 37.53 6.84 -0.95
N GLY A 637 36.62 6.77 0.03
CA GLY A 637 36.96 6.61 1.45
C GLY A 637 37.46 7.87 2.14
N THR A 638 37.62 8.99 1.42
CA THR A 638 38.02 10.27 2.02
C THR A 638 36.83 10.97 2.67
N GLN A 639 37.05 11.56 3.85
CA GLN A 639 36.06 12.41 4.48
C GLN A 639 36.08 13.78 3.79
N ARG A 640 34.95 14.17 3.18
CA ARG A 640 34.79 15.48 2.53
C ARG A 640 33.55 16.18 3.05
N PRO A 641 33.54 17.52 3.10
CA PRO A 641 32.34 18.26 3.45
C PRO A 641 31.18 17.88 2.53
N VAL A 642 29.97 17.77 3.08
CA VAL A 642 28.79 17.46 2.27
C VAL A 642 28.36 18.72 1.52
N LEU A 643 28.65 18.73 0.21
CA LEU A 643 28.32 19.80 -0.73
C LEU A 643 27.12 19.41 -1.60
N PHE A 644 26.23 20.36 -1.89
CA PHE A 644 25.06 20.14 -2.74
C PHE A 644 24.55 21.42 -3.42
N ASP A 645 23.85 21.26 -4.54
CA ASP A 645 23.10 22.34 -5.19
C ASP A 645 21.71 22.46 -4.52
N PRO A 646 21.36 23.61 -3.92
CA PRO A 646 20.12 23.76 -3.16
C PRO A 646 18.87 23.64 -4.03
N ASN A 647 18.92 24.05 -5.30
CA ASN A 647 17.78 24.02 -6.20
C ASN A 647 17.53 22.61 -6.73
N LYS A 648 18.60 21.89 -7.09
CA LYS A 648 18.49 20.47 -7.50
C LYS A 648 18.00 19.60 -6.35
N THR A 649 18.56 19.79 -5.15
CA THR A 649 18.13 19.03 -3.95
C THR A 649 16.68 19.30 -3.62
N ALA A 650 16.23 20.56 -3.64
CA ALA A 650 14.82 20.88 -3.39
C ALA A 650 13.88 20.25 -4.43
N ALA A 651 14.27 20.23 -5.71
CA ALA A 651 13.50 19.57 -6.75
C ALA A 651 13.41 18.04 -6.51
N GLY A 652 14.53 17.40 -6.18
CA GLY A 652 14.57 15.97 -5.86
C GLY A 652 13.73 15.61 -4.64
N VAL A 653 13.76 16.41 -3.57
CA VAL A 653 12.89 16.22 -2.39
C VAL A 653 11.41 16.34 -2.76
N ASN A 654 11.05 17.31 -3.60
CA ASN A 654 9.67 17.48 -4.05
C ASN A 654 9.21 16.31 -4.92
N GLN A 655 10.09 15.75 -5.76
CA GLN A 655 9.78 14.58 -6.57
C GLN A 655 9.63 13.33 -5.70
N TRP A 656 10.55 13.11 -4.76
CA TRP A 656 10.45 12.04 -3.77
C TRP A 656 9.13 12.08 -2.99
N LYS A 657 8.71 13.27 -2.51
CA LYS A 657 7.42 13.43 -1.82
C LYS A 657 6.23 13.04 -2.71
N ARG A 658 6.30 13.29 -4.02
CA ARG A 658 5.25 12.88 -4.96
C ARG A 658 5.24 11.36 -5.16
N ASP A 659 6.42 10.77 -5.33
CA ASP A 659 6.55 9.32 -5.52
C ASP A 659 6.11 8.56 -4.26
N GLU A 660 6.42 9.08 -3.06
CA GLU A 660 5.97 8.51 -1.78
C GLU A 660 4.44 8.62 -1.63
N ALA A 661 3.86 9.78 -1.98
CA ALA A 661 2.41 9.96 -2.00
C ALA A 661 1.72 9.02 -3.02
N GLU A 662 2.34 8.79 -4.18
CA GLU A 662 1.83 7.85 -5.18
C GLU A 662 1.94 6.39 -4.71
N LYS A 663 3.07 6.00 -4.08
CA LYS A 663 3.23 4.67 -3.46
C LYS A 663 2.18 4.44 -2.37
N GLN A 664 1.95 5.43 -1.51
CA GLN A 664 0.91 5.35 -0.49
C GLN A 664 -0.48 5.24 -1.12
N ALA A 665 -0.79 6.05 -2.14
CA ALA A 665 -2.06 5.98 -2.85
C ALA A 665 -2.27 4.61 -3.55
N ARG A 666 -1.22 4.02 -4.10
CA ARG A 666 -1.25 2.67 -4.69
C ARG A 666 -1.46 1.60 -3.61
N PHE A 667 -0.78 1.71 -2.48
CA PHE A 667 -0.99 0.82 -1.33
C PHE A 667 -2.43 0.91 -0.81
N ASP A 668 -2.95 2.12 -0.63
CA ASP A 668 -4.33 2.35 -0.18
C ASP A 668 -5.34 1.84 -1.21
N ALA A 669 -5.03 1.93 -2.52
CA ALA A 669 -5.87 1.36 -3.56
C ALA A 669 -5.83 -0.18 -3.60
N GLN A 670 -4.68 -0.80 -3.34
CA GLN A 670 -4.51 -2.25 -3.30
C GLN A 670 -5.09 -2.88 -2.02
N ASN A 671 -5.03 -2.17 -0.89
CA ASN A 671 -5.55 -2.61 0.41
C ASN A 671 -6.93 -2.06 0.76
N LYS A 672 -7.57 -1.32 -0.15
CA LYS A 672 -9.02 -1.11 -0.07
C LYS A 672 -9.68 -2.48 -0.06
N PRO A 673 -10.59 -2.76 0.89
CA PRO A 673 -11.32 -4.02 0.90
C PRO A 673 -11.97 -4.21 -0.47
N LYS A 674 -11.48 -5.19 -1.25
CA LYS A 674 -12.19 -5.65 -2.43
C LYS A 674 -13.53 -6.15 -1.90
N LEU A 675 -14.59 -5.43 -2.21
CA LEU A 675 -15.95 -5.89 -2.00
C LEU A 675 -16.17 -7.03 -3.01
N THR A 676 -15.67 -8.21 -2.69
CA THR A 676 -15.97 -9.42 -3.44
C THR A 676 -17.35 -9.85 -2.96
N VAL A 677 -18.39 -9.36 -3.62
CA VAL A 677 -19.71 -9.97 -3.51
C VAL A 677 -19.56 -11.35 -4.13
N MET A 678 -19.52 -12.39 -3.30
CA MET A 678 -19.53 -13.78 -3.79
C MET A 678 -20.74 -13.94 -4.74
N GLY A 679 -20.46 -14.33 -5.99
CA GLY A 679 -21.49 -14.79 -6.93
C GLY A 679 -21.97 -13.84 -8.03
N LEU A 680 -21.38 -12.64 -8.23
CA LEU A 680 -21.75 -11.76 -9.35
C LEU A 680 -20.59 -11.51 -10.31
N ASP A 681 -20.83 -11.73 -11.59
CA ASP A 681 -19.94 -11.36 -12.70
C ASP A 681 -19.64 -9.84 -12.66
N PRO A 682 -18.39 -9.38 -12.85
CA PRO A 682 -18.02 -7.96 -12.90
C PRO A 682 -18.90 -7.10 -13.84
N THR A 683 -19.48 -7.71 -14.88
CA THR A 683 -20.40 -7.05 -15.82
C THR A 683 -21.78 -6.77 -15.22
N GLN A 684 -22.25 -7.64 -14.32
CA GLN A 684 -23.53 -7.49 -13.61
C GLN A 684 -23.44 -6.46 -12.47
N ALA A 685 -22.30 -6.38 -11.80
CA ALA A 685 -22.03 -5.37 -10.77
C ALA A 685 -22.00 -3.93 -11.34
N ALA A 686 -21.59 -3.76 -12.60
CA ALA A 686 -21.63 -2.47 -13.29
C ALA A 686 -23.07 -2.05 -13.66
N ALA A 687 -23.92 -3.00 -14.05
CA ALA A 687 -25.33 -2.76 -14.39
C ALA A 687 -26.20 -2.38 -13.17
N MET A 688 -25.89 -2.93 -11.98
CA MET A 688 -26.60 -2.56 -10.74
C MET A 688 -26.23 -1.16 -10.23
N ARG A 689 -25.03 -0.64 -10.54
CA ARG A 689 -24.62 0.73 -10.17
C ARG A 689 -25.30 1.81 -11.02
N THR A 690 -25.78 1.47 -12.21
CA THR A 690 -26.47 2.40 -13.12
C THR A 690 -27.99 2.38 -12.98
N ALA A 691 -28.56 1.37 -12.33
CA ALA A 691 -29.99 1.28 -12.03
C ALA A 691 -30.38 2.18 -10.84
N LYS A 692 -30.49 3.50 -11.06
CA LYS A 692 -31.18 4.40 -10.12
C LYS A 692 -32.68 4.08 -10.17
N GLY A 693 -33.24 3.40 -9.18
CA GLY A 693 -34.70 3.38 -9.05
C GLY A 693 -35.40 2.39 -8.12
N ASP A 694 -34.73 1.43 -7.46
CA ASP A 694 -35.44 0.43 -6.65
C ASP A 694 -34.98 0.43 -5.17
N PRO A 695 -35.83 0.84 -4.21
CA PRO A 695 -35.49 0.84 -2.77
C PRO A 695 -35.46 -0.56 -2.13
N SER A 696 -35.90 -1.61 -2.84
CA SER A 696 -35.95 -2.99 -2.31
C SER A 696 -34.61 -3.74 -2.38
N LEU A 697 -33.65 -3.23 -3.15
CA LEU A 697 -32.31 -3.82 -3.34
C LEU A 697 -31.24 -3.08 -2.53
N LYS A 698 -31.43 -2.95 -1.20
CA LYS A 698 -30.31 -2.57 -0.33
C LYS A 698 -29.40 -3.79 -0.13
N PRO A 699 -28.10 -3.73 -0.48
CA PRO A 699 -27.20 -4.82 -0.16
C PRO A 699 -27.11 -4.95 1.37
N THR A 700 -27.42 -6.14 1.89
CA THR A 700 -27.09 -6.51 3.26
C THR A 700 -25.57 -6.51 3.38
N VAL A 701 -25.01 -5.44 3.95
CA VAL A 701 -23.58 -5.35 4.23
C VAL A 701 -23.30 -6.29 5.40
N LEU A 702 -22.93 -7.54 5.11
CA LEU A 702 -22.25 -8.40 6.07
C LEU A 702 -20.90 -7.76 6.37
N LYS A 703 -20.79 -7.11 7.54
CA LYS A 703 -19.51 -6.67 8.08
C LYS A 703 -18.69 -7.91 8.43
N LEU A 704 -17.82 -8.32 7.50
CA LEU A 704 -16.74 -9.25 7.84
C LEU A 704 -15.89 -8.57 8.92
N GLY A 705 -15.71 -9.25 10.05
CA GLY A 705 -15.12 -8.69 11.27
C GLY A 705 -13.82 -7.91 11.05
N ASP A 706 -13.62 -6.89 11.89
CA ASP A 706 -12.48 -5.99 11.90
C ASP A 706 -11.15 -6.76 11.98
N LYS A 707 -10.60 -7.18 10.84
CA LYS A 707 -9.16 -7.41 10.72
C LYS A 707 -8.51 -6.03 10.56
N PRO A 708 -7.64 -5.60 11.48
CA PRO A 708 -6.92 -4.36 11.30
C PRO A 708 -6.17 -4.44 9.95
N ALA A 709 -6.32 -3.39 9.14
CA ALA A 709 -5.53 -3.26 7.93
C ALA A 709 -4.05 -3.48 8.29
N PRO A 710 -3.28 -4.25 7.49
CA PRO A 710 -1.85 -4.37 7.72
C PRO A 710 -1.28 -2.96 7.81
N ALA A 711 -0.43 -2.73 8.81
CA ALA A 711 0.20 -1.43 9.02
C ALA A 711 0.74 -0.96 7.66
N GLY A 712 0.29 0.22 7.21
CA GLY A 712 0.77 0.83 5.98
C GLY A 712 2.29 0.86 5.97
N PRO A 713 2.93 0.94 4.79
CA PRO A 713 4.39 1.06 4.72
C PRO A 713 4.81 2.15 5.70
N LYS A 714 5.54 1.76 6.74
CA LYS A 714 6.08 2.72 7.70
C LYS A 714 6.87 3.73 6.87
N ARG A 715 6.68 5.04 7.15
CA ARG A 715 7.53 6.12 6.62
C ARG A 715 8.95 5.60 6.51
N THR A 716 9.43 5.44 5.28
CA THR A 716 10.71 4.79 5.06
C THR A 716 11.79 5.59 5.77
N ASP A 717 12.74 4.87 6.36
CA ASP A 717 13.86 5.45 7.07
C ASP A 717 14.57 6.50 6.20
N ALA A 718 15.22 7.48 6.84
CA ALA A 718 15.91 8.60 6.19
C ALA A 718 16.88 8.20 5.05
N THR A 719 17.34 6.94 5.06
CA THR A 719 18.22 6.30 4.07
C THR A 719 17.63 6.28 2.64
N ASP A 720 16.34 5.99 2.46
CA ASP A 720 15.71 5.87 1.13
C ASP A 720 15.72 7.18 0.32
N MET A 721 15.60 8.33 1.00
CA MET A 721 15.60 9.63 0.32
C MET A 721 17.02 10.04 -0.10
N LEU A 722 18.04 9.77 0.73
CA LEU A 722 19.43 10.06 0.35
C LEU A 722 19.89 9.15 -0.80
N ASP A 723 19.46 7.88 -0.80
CA ASP A 723 19.70 6.95 -1.91
C ASP A 723 18.93 7.38 -3.17
N TYR A 724 17.67 7.83 -3.04
CA TYR A 724 16.91 8.42 -4.15
C TYR A 724 17.58 9.68 -4.70
N LEU A 725 18.06 10.59 -3.86
CA LEU A 725 18.79 11.78 -4.28
C LEU A 725 20.15 11.45 -4.90
N SER A 726 20.78 10.33 -4.54
CA SER A 726 22.01 9.85 -5.19
C SER A 726 21.82 9.54 -6.67
N THR A 727 20.59 9.18 -7.10
CA THR A 727 20.25 8.94 -8.51
C THR A 727 20.24 10.21 -9.36
N PHE A 728 20.14 11.40 -8.74
CA PHE A 728 20.20 12.70 -9.41
C PHE A 728 21.62 13.27 -9.50
N LYS A 729 22.64 12.58 -8.94
CA LYS A 729 24.04 12.95 -9.15
C LYS A 729 24.53 12.40 -10.49
N ASN A 730 24.31 13.20 -11.54
CA ASN A 730 25.11 13.23 -12.76
C ASN A 730 25.29 14.68 -13.21
#